data_AF-A0A1G0YZP4-F1
#
_entry.id   AF-A0A1G0YZP4-F1
#
_cell.length_a   1.000
_cell.length_b   1.000
_cell.length_c   1.000
_cell.angle_alpha   90.00
_cell.angle_beta   90.00
_cell.angle_gamma   90.00
#
_symmetry.space_group_name_H-M   'P 1'
#
loop_
_entity.id
_entity.type
_entity.pdbx_description
1 polymer ?
#
loop_
_entity_poly.entity_id
_entity_poly.type
_entity_poly.pdbx_seq_one_letter_code
_entity_poly.pdbx_strand_id
1 'polypeptide(L)'
;MLKKEWKKLLAGICFLGGLLFADASDFTPDRTLYVSGNGSDANDGISEKTALKTIGRAAELAKPGDLVIVKGGKYREQVTLEKSGTPEKPIVFRAAPDETVLMTWGWDIEGWKKLKGTRFVYESSFPYAINMLWEKRTLSRYLELESMELLEKQPGGFVFDKKTGKIFIHAFDGGNPASAGIVAVPYKKRDVKDPSPVPFSVDVEQNNMDSSRLRIFTELSGITVRGDYNILEGFEFAFFPGAALITGITNKAFNTGSVLKKNVAYGCSGGFRIRHACDAAIENNRAYKADGSGIHIGGGAGSDVKGKNKNILVSGNYLLNNGPCAPFDVQRRVTSGHPFSLAVYGRSEDVRFIGNTVISDDPSRLYGTMRCKSGVLGNMDVCGNVFVGGGPVFYASSGTALIQNNTVIGGNIRYDKTLADGSEYKPELKDNLYLNGNKEKPCFADTFFYDYRLRKDSPFIGKGAYPEAGQILYVNVSAKDGGDGSSPGKAFKSLSAALEKAVPGNCIYMLPGTYGENISIAKKKSVTLRNYGKGKVVLENASFVLKDCGKLCVDGMIFRNSKVRLENSDGMEFLHCVFEGEGIAAENCGSLKAVNNTFVKSSLSAPGARLVLRNNLFADCKSLPVQSDLGKTISENNVFSGGNAGTLLKEWKDRYSEGHPSFAEKVKLQDDYLLPDESRLVYSGLGWTFVGALGPEKKKREIMVEELKAMNVLPDRIVLKWYTPFDYPDVRITCKDGKGKNICNIEVRQGEYKQTERTKCLKGFDPETDYEIGFVFTNSGGTERTEKKLKVRTAERKEFTPKTLHVSKSGNDTNDGLSFEKAKKTIGAALFSALPSDTVLVAPGVYTEQNEIFIDGLSKEKPFTLKSEKPGQAVISAGNILENLINIQNCENILIEGFIFTDMYYSSIVSGILIDRSKSVSIKNCLFLKMKNNVSNIYMRALNSSGITVGNCVFYRGFQGIWMRDCDGVEIFNNTFLENAVITLAVESGNNAGIRIYNNIFMQYAVFPKKNPAVYFRKGEKVFCDYNLYWKGDNPNLRIATFGNGLWDISDKDTAGAFEEAQKKYGIEKHGQFADPLLKDPKNGDFRLKSGSPAIGKGKNGSNIGTDMSVFLK
;
A
#
# COMPACT_ATOMS: atom_id res chain seq x y z
N MET A 1 43.16 0.62 21.26
CA MET A 1 42.62 -0.70 21.68
C MET A 1 41.16 -0.93 21.23
N LEU A 2 40.26 0.07 21.30
CA LEU A 2 38.84 -0.05 20.90
C LEU A 2 38.55 -0.43 19.42
N LYS A 3 39.38 -0.01 18.44
CA LYS A 3 39.25 -0.43 17.02
C LYS A 3 39.47 -1.93 16.76
N LYS A 4 40.26 -2.59 17.61
CA LYS A 4 40.53 -4.04 17.50
C LYS A 4 39.34 -4.83 18.04
N GLU A 5 38.72 -4.36 19.11
CA GLU A 5 37.54 -4.99 19.72
C GLU A 5 36.28 -4.84 18.87
N TRP A 6 36.06 -3.71 18.17
CA TRP A 6 34.93 -3.56 17.22
C TRP A 6 35.06 -4.42 15.96
N LYS A 7 36.27 -4.50 15.37
CA LYS A 7 36.56 -5.45 14.29
C LYS A 7 36.52 -6.91 14.76
N LYS A 8 36.86 -7.19 16.02
CA LYS A 8 36.66 -8.51 16.66
C LYS A 8 35.21 -8.78 17.07
N LEU A 9 34.35 -7.78 17.24
CA LEU A 9 32.92 -7.95 17.49
C LEU A 9 32.20 -8.22 16.17
N LEU A 10 32.52 -7.49 15.10
CA LEU A 10 32.11 -7.82 13.73
C LEU A 10 32.68 -9.17 13.29
N ALA A 11 33.97 -9.43 13.50
CA ALA A 11 34.57 -10.73 13.21
C ALA A 11 34.06 -11.82 14.16
N GLY A 12 33.75 -11.54 15.42
CA GLY A 12 33.28 -12.50 16.44
C GLY A 12 31.80 -12.86 16.30
N ILE A 13 30.97 -11.92 15.87
CA ILE A 13 29.60 -12.16 15.38
C ILE A 13 29.63 -12.91 14.04
N CYS A 14 30.69 -12.74 13.24
CA CYS A 14 30.97 -13.58 12.07
C CYS A 14 31.70 -14.91 12.39
N PHE A 15 32.32 -15.10 13.56
CA PHE A 15 33.16 -16.27 13.89
C PHE A 15 32.49 -17.28 14.84
N LEU A 16 31.45 -16.91 15.60
CA LEU A 16 30.64 -17.86 16.38
C LEU A 16 29.45 -18.45 15.59
N GLY A 17 29.23 -17.99 14.37
CA GLY A 17 28.35 -18.64 13.38
C GLY A 17 29.07 -18.73 12.05
N GLY A 18 29.64 -19.90 11.75
CA GLY A 18 30.43 -20.19 10.55
C GLY A 18 29.64 -20.12 9.25
N LEU A 19 29.20 -18.92 8.86
CA LEU A 19 28.69 -18.62 7.52
C LEU A 19 29.46 -17.42 6.98
N LEU A 20 30.73 -17.67 6.63
CA LEU A 20 31.40 -16.92 5.58
C LEU A 20 30.69 -17.31 4.28
N PHE A 21 29.64 -16.58 3.90
CA PHE A 21 29.22 -16.59 2.50
C PHE A 21 30.40 -16.02 1.72
N ALA A 22 31.11 -16.88 0.99
CA ALA A 22 32.19 -16.46 0.11
C ALA A 22 31.68 -15.29 -0.74
N ASP A 23 32.48 -14.22 -0.83
CA ASP A 23 32.15 -13.13 -1.73
C ASP A 23 32.05 -13.72 -3.14
N ALA A 24 31.17 -13.17 -3.99
CA ALA A 24 30.93 -13.72 -5.33
C ALA A 24 32.19 -13.76 -6.21
N SER A 25 33.25 -13.07 -5.78
CA SER A 25 34.58 -13.06 -6.39
C SER A 25 35.39 -14.35 -6.18
N ASP A 26 35.06 -15.17 -5.17
CA ASP A 26 35.79 -16.41 -4.84
C ASP A 26 35.11 -17.66 -5.41
N PHE A 27 33.95 -17.50 -6.08
CA PHE A 27 33.26 -18.57 -6.79
C PHE A 27 33.86 -18.78 -8.18
N THR A 28 34.47 -19.94 -8.40
CA THR A 28 34.89 -20.38 -9.74
C THR A 28 33.84 -21.35 -10.28
N PRO A 29 33.11 -21.00 -11.36
CA PRO A 29 32.06 -21.86 -11.87
C PRO A 29 32.63 -23.10 -12.58
N ASP A 30 31.97 -24.25 -12.40
CA ASP A 30 32.27 -25.47 -13.18
C ASP A 30 31.83 -25.30 -14.65
N ARG A 31 30.73 -24.55 -14.86
CA ARG A 31 30.14 -24.26 -16.16
C ARG A 31 29.35 -22.95 -16.11
N THR A 32 29.35 -22.21 -17.21
CA THR A 32 28.54 -20.99 -17.37
C THR A 32 27.43 -21.21 -18.39
N LEU A 33 26.20 -20.84 -18.04
CA LEU A 33 25.05 -20.73 -18.93
C LEU A 33 24.73 -19.25 -19.17
N TYR A 34 24.36 -18.90 -20.40
CA TYR A 34 24.01 -17.56 -20.82
C TYR A 34 22.53 -17.49 -21.19
N VAL A 35 21.85 -16.44 -20.71
CA VAL A 35 20.45 -16.14 -21.02
C VAL A 35 20.36 -14.74 -21.65
N SER A 36 19.59 -14.61 -22.73
CA SER A 36 19.33 -13.34 -23.41
C SER A 36 17.94 -13.34 -24.03
N GLY A 37 17.20 -12.24 -23.94
CA GLY A 37 15.86 -12.12 -24.56
C GLY A 37 15.84 -12.33 -26.08
N ASN A 38 16.99 -12.20 -26.75
CA ASN A 38 17.18 -12.46 -28.18
C ASN A 38 17.69 -13.88 -28.49
N GLY A 39 17.89 -14.72 -27.47
CA GLY A 39 18.34 -16.11 -27.60
C GLY A 39 17.23 -17.08 -28.03
N SER A 40 17.52 -18.37 -27.92
CA SER A 40 16.57 -19.47 -28.19
C SER A 40 16.67 -20.55 -27.13
N ASP A 41 15.54 -21.04 -26.61
CA ASP A 41 15.52 -22.14 -25.63
C ASP A 41 15.86 -23.52 -26.24
N ALA A 42 16.01 -23.58 -27.56
CA ALA A 42 16.59 -24.72 -28.26
C ALA A 42 18.12 -24.74 -28.22
N ASN A 43 18.76 -23.63 -27.81
CA ASN A 43 20.21 -23.56 -27.67
C ASN A 43 20.69 -24.31 -26.43
N ASP A 44 22.01 -24.56 -26.35
CA ASP A 44 22.66 -25.19 -25.19
C ASP A 44 22.95 -24.23 -24.04
N GLY A 45 22.99 -22.91 -24.32
CA GLY A 45 23.30 -21.87 -23.34
C GLY A 45 24.78 -21.72 -23.02
N ILE A 46 25.72 -22.44 -23.63
CA ILE A 46 27.12 -22.46 -23.16
C ILE A 46 27.97 -21.25 -23.60
N SER A 47 27.42 -20.38 -24.44
CA SER A 47 28.07 -19.14 -24.90
C SER A 47 27.05 -18.02 -25.09
N GLU A 48 27.49 -16.76 -25.13
CA GLU A 48 26.61 -15.62 -25.44
C GLU A 48 25.92 -15.76 -26.81
N LYS A 49 26.57 -16.37 -27.80
CA LYS A 49 26.02 -16.60 -29.15
C LYS A 49 24.94 -17.68 -29.17
N THR A 50 25.05 -18.66 -28.28
CA THR A 50 24.09 -19.76 -28.11
C THR A 50 23.28 -19.59 -26.82
N ALA A 51 23.02 -18.35 -26.41
CA ALA A 51 22.29 -18.06 -25.19
C ALA A 51 20.86 -18.63 -25.25
N LEU A 52 20.37 -19.10 -24.10
CA LEU A 52 18.98 -19.47 -23.87
C LEU A 52 18.11 -18.21 -23.93
N LYS A 53 16.83 -18.38 -24.30
CA LYS A 53 15.90 -17.24 -24.37
C LYS A 53 15.36 -16.88 -23.00
N THR A 54 15.06 -17.88 -22.19
CA THR A 54 14.33 -17.73 -20.92
C THR A 54 15.17 -18.10 -19.71
N ILE A 55 14.91 -17.41 -18.60
CA ILE A 55 15.52 -17.71 -17.31
C ILE A 55 14.98 -19.06 -16.80
N GLY A 56 13.70 -19.34 -17.04
CA GLY A 56 13.07 -20.63 -16.72
C GLY A 56 13.81 -21.82 -17.34
N ARG A 57 14.18 -21.72 -18.63
CA ARG A 57 14.94 -22.79 -19.29
C ARG A 57 16.32 -23.00 -18.68
N ALA A 58 17.03 -21.91 -18.34
CA ALA A 58 18.31 -22.02 -17.66
C ALA A 58 18.17 -22.69 -16.28
N ALA A 59 17.10 -22.40 -15.55
CA ALA A 59 16.81 -23.04 -14.26
C ALA A 59 16.56 -24.55 -14.37
N GLU A 60 15.98 -25.03 -15.47
CA GLU A 60 15.80 -26.46 -15.73
C GLU A 60 17.13 -27.18 -15.99
N LEU A 61 18.06 -26.51 -16.69
CA LEU A 61 19.34 -27.05 -17.12
C LEU A 61 20.46 -26.93 -16.08
N ALA A 62 20.27 -26.05 -15.08
CA ALA A 62 21.26 -25.77 -14.05
C ALA A 62 21.59 -27.02 -13.20
N LYS A 63 22.87 -27.11 -12.83
CA LYS A 63 23.49 -28.15 -12.01
C LYS A 63 24.33 -27.47 -10.91
N PRO A 64 24.62 -28.17 -9.78
CA PRO A 64 25.53 -27.64 -8.76
C PRO A 64 26.85 -27.13 -9.37
N GLY A 65 27.27 -25.92 -8.98
CA GLY A 65 28.50 -25.28 -9.48
C GLY A 65 28.32 -24.43 -10.74
N ASP A 66 27.12 -24.38 -11.33
CA ASP A 66 26.85 -23.54 -12.50
C ASP A 66 26.74 -22.04 -12.15
N LEU A 67 27.26 -21.21 -13.07
CA LEU A 67 26.93 -19.78 -13.17
C LEU A 67 25.93 -19.55 -14.31
N VAL A 68 24.79 -18.95 -14.03
CA VAL A 68 23.83 -18.47 -15.04
C VAL A 68 23.97 -16.95 -15.16
N ILE A 69 24.53 -16.47 -16.27
CA ILE A 69 24.63 -15.05 -16.62
C ILE A 69 23.41 -14.64 -17.45
N VAL A 70 22.63 -13.69 -16.93
CA VAL A 70 21.43 -13.17 -17.60
C VAL A 70 21.71 -11.78 -18.16
N LYS A 71 21.66 -11.63 -19.49
CA LYS A 71 21.87 -10.35 -20.18
C LYS A 71 20.73 -9.37 -19.91
N GLY A 72 21.03 -8.08 -19.99
CA GLY A 72 20.07 -6.99 -19.80
C GLY A 72 18.88 -7.11 -20.74
N GLY A 73 17.70 -6.84 -20.20
CA GLY A 73 16.45 -6.93 -20.94
C GLY A 73 15.23 -7.03 -20.04
N LYS A 74 14.06 -7.05 -20.67
CA LYS A 74 12.76 -7.19 -20.00
C LYS A 74 12.28 -8.63 -20.11
N TYR A 75 12.24 -9.34 -18.98
CA TYR A 75 11.82 -10.74 -18.88
C TYR A 75 10.43 -10.83 -18.24
N ARG A 76 9.46 -11.32 -19.02
CA ARG A 76 8.09 -11.54 -18.55
C ARG A 76 7.88 -13.00 -18.15
N GLU A 77 8.51 -13.37 -17.06
CA GLU A 77 8.52 -14.74 -16.56
C GLU A 77 8.20 -14.79 -15.06
N GLN A 78 7.67 -15.93 -14.64
CA GLN A 78 7.65 -16.34 -13.25
C GLN A 78 8.43 -17.65 -13.16
N VAL A 79 9.57 -17.62 -12.49
CA VAL A 79 10.54 -18.71 -12.53
C VAL A 79 10.56 -19.44 -11.20
N THR A 80 10.66 -20.77 -11.25
CA THR A 80 10.88 -21.61 -10.07
C THR A 80 12.24 -22.30 -10.18
N LEU A 81 13.12 -22.07 -9.22
CA LEU A 81 14.41 -22.76 -9.11
C LEU A 81 14.24 -24.02 -8.26
N GLU A 82 14.01 -25.16 -8.91
CA GLU A 82 13.84 -26.46 -8.24
C GLU A 82 15.17 -27.20 -7.99
N LYS A 83 16.23 -26.85 -8.73
CA LYS A 83 17.55 -27.50 -8.64
C LYS A 83 18.32 -26.95 -7.43
N SER A 84 19.02 -27.84 -6.74
CA SER A 84 19.83 -27.50 -5.57
C SER A 84 21.30 -27.52 -5.94
N GLY A 85 22.05 -26.56 -5.41
CA GLY A 85 23.50 -26.62 -5.31
C GLY A 85 23.94 -27.37 -4.04
N THR A 86 25.19 -27.14 -3.67
CA THR A 86 25.79 -27.60 -2.40
C THR A 86 26.56 -26.43 -1.77
N PRO A 87 26.96 -26.49 -0.48
CA PRO A 87 27.78 -25.44 0.13
C PRO A 87 29.05 -25.13 -0.68
N GLU A 88 29.69 -26.16 -1.23
CA GLU A 88 30.94 -26.04 -2.00
C GLU A 88 30.70 -25.67 -3.47
N LYS A 89 29.52 -26.02 -4.01
CA LYS A 89 29.13 -25.79 -5.41
C LYS A 89 27.73 -25.20 -5.49
N PRO A 90 27.53 -23.92 -5.11
CA PRO A 90 26.24 -23.26 -5.24
C PRO A 90 25.85 -23.10 -6.71
N ILE A 91 24.57 -22.90 -6.97
CA ILE A 91 24.08 -22.46 -8.29
C ILE A 91 23.87 -20.96 -8.23
N VAL A 92 24.51 -20.22 -9.13
CA VAL A 92 24.50 -18.75 -9.10
C VAL A 92 23.75 -18.20 -10.31
N PHE A 93 22.64 -17.52 -10.08
CA PHE A 93 21.96 -16.70 -11.08
C PHE A 93 22.40 -15.25 -10.90
N ARG A 94 22.96 -14.64 -11.94
CA ARG A 94 23.52 -13.30 -11.88
C ARG A 94 23.15 -12.49 -13.12
N ALA A 95 22.73 -11.24 -12.92
CA ALA A 95 22.66 -10.28 -14.01
C ALA A 95 24.05 -10.03 -14.61
N ALA A 96 24.15 -9.92 -15.93
CA ALA A 96 25.40 -9.60 -16.60
C ALA A 96 25.99 -8.29 -16.03
N PRO A 97 27.32 -8.19 -15.86
CA PRO A 97 27.93 -7.04 -15.21
C PRO A 97 27.50 -5.71 -15.85
N ASP A 98 26.95 -4.82 -15.02
CA ASP A 98 26.44 -3.50 -15.41
C ASP A 98 25.24 -3.49 -16.37
N GLU A 99 24.55 -4.62 -16.59
CA GLU A 99 23.32 -4.69 -17.40
C GLU A 99 22.07 -4.80 -16.50
N THR A 100 20.91 -4.33 -16.99
CA THR A 100 19.66 -4.33 -16.21
C THR A 100 18.77 -5.51 -16.59
N VAL A 101 18.65 -6.50 -15.70
CA VAL A 101 17.69 -7.60 -15.86
C VAL A 101 16.38 -7.25 -15.17
N LEU A 102 15.42 -6.71 -15.93
CA LEU A 102 14.10 -6.36 -15.42
C LEU A 102 13.14 -7.55 -15.58
N MET A 103 12.90 -8.25 -14.49
CA MET A 103 11.80 -9.19 -14.38
C MET A 103 10.50 -8.43 -14.10
N THR A 104 9.48 -8.66 -14.89
CA THR A 104 8.19 -8.01 -14.68
C THR A 104 7.01 -8.82 -15.18
N TRP A 105 5.88 -8.77 -14.45
CA TRP A 105 4.59 -9.24 -14.96
C TRP A 105 3.72 -8.09 -15.50
N GLY A 106 4.24 -6.87 -15.48
CA GLY A 106 3.55 -5.66 -15.90
C GLY A 106 3.56 -5.42 -17.42
N TRP A 107 2.47 -4.83 -17.88
CA TRP A 107 2.25 -4.37 -19.24
C TRP A 107 1.85 -2.90 -19.23
N ASP A 108 2.66 -2.07 -19.90
CA ASP A 108 2.32 -0.67 -20.11
C ASP A 108 1.05 -0.57 -20.96
N ILE A 109 0.12 0.28 -20.54
CA ILE A 109 -1.08 0.62 -21.31
C ILE A 109 -0.86 1.98 -21.95
N GLU A 110 -0.99 2.03 -23.27
CA GLU A 110 -0.82 3.23 -24.08
C GLU A 110 -2.15 3.67 -24.70
N GLY A 111 -2.13 4.67 -25.58
CA GLY A 111 -3.29 5.05 -26.39
C GLY A 111 -4.45 5.70 -25.62
N TRP A 112 -4.18 6.26 -24.43
CA TRP A 112 -5.19 6.91 -23.59
C TRP A 112 -5.91 8.07 -24.29
N LYS A 113 -7.24 8.09 -24.19
CA LYS A 113 -8.09 9.17 -24.71
C LYS A 113 -9.02 9.66 -23.61
N LYS A 114 -9.22 10.97 -23.50
CA LYS A 114 -10.18 11.55 -22.55
C LYS A 114 -11.60 11.16 -22.97
N LEU A 115 -12.39 10.61 -22.05
CA LEU A 115 -13.76 10.19 -22.33
C LEU A 115 -14.68 11.42 -22.40
N LYS A 116 -15.40 11.57 -23.52
CA LYS A 116 -16.30 12.72 -23.74
C LYS A 116 -17.41 12.77 -22.69
N GLY A 117 -17.70 13.97 -22.17
CA GLY A 117 -18.74 14.19 -21.16
C GLY A 117 -18.29 13.91 -19.71
N THR A 118 -17.02 13.56 -19.51
CA THR A 118 -16.41 13.37 -18.18
C THR A 118 -15.32 14.40 -17.92
N ARG A 119 -15.04 14.69 -16.64
CA ARG A 119 -13.99 15.63 -16.22
C ARG A 119 -12.64 14.93 -16.13
N PHE A 120 -12.60 13.73 -15.55
CA PHE A 120 -11.35 13.06 -15.16
C PHE A 120 -11.18 11.65 -15.71
N VAL A 121 -12.15 11.12 -16.44
CA VAL A 121 -12.08 9.76 -16.97
C VAL A 121 -11.40 9.70 -18.34
N TYR A 122 -10.50 8.74 -18.46
CA TYR A 122 -9.81 8.39 -19.69
C TYR A 122 -10.07 6.92 -20.04
N GLU A 123 -10.14 6.60 -21.33
CA GLU A 123 -10.32 5.24 -21.85
C GLU A 123 -9.08 4.76 -22.62
N SER A 124 -8.85 3.44 -22.56
CA SER A 124 -7.94 2.69 -23.43
C SER A 124 -8.46 1.25 -23.60
N SER A 125 -7.65 0.33 -24.10
CA SER A 125 -7.99 -1.08 -24.26
C SER A 125 -6.82 -1.95 -23.84
N PHE A 126 -7.13 -3.11 -23.25
CA PHE A 126 -6.14 -4.09 -22.82
C PHE A 126 -6.64 -5.51 -23.11
N PRO A 127 -5.85 -6.36 -23.80
CA PRO A 127 -6.33 -7.64 -24.33
C PRO A 127 -6.43 -8.77 -23.28
N TYR A 128 -6.02 -8.53 -22.03
CA TYR A 128 -6.01 -9.55 -20.98
C TYR A 128 -6.87 -9.15 -19.79
N ALA A 129 -7.37 -10.13 -19.05
CA ALA A 129 -8.04 -9.89 -17.78
C ALA A 129 -7.06 -9.28 -16.76
N ILE A 130 -7.47 -8.19 -16.11
CA ILE A 130 -6.62 -7.40 -15.21
C ILE A 130 -6.72 -7.92 -13.77
N ASN A 131 -5.58 -8.28 -13.18
CA ASN A 131 -5.47 -8.62 -11.77
C ASN A 131 -5.19 -7.37 -10.92
N MET A 132 -4.23 -6.56 -11.35
CA MET A 132 -3.92 -5.28 -10.70
C MET A 132 -3.59 -4.22 -11.74
N LEU A 133 -3.81 -2.97 -11.38
CA LEU A 133 -3.44 -1.80 -12.18
C LEU A 133 -2.60 -0.87 -11.32
N TRP A 134 -1.47 -0.38 -11.85
CA TRP A 134 -0.52 0.47 -11.14
C TRP A 134 -0.26 1.77 -11.89
N GLU A 135 0.05 2.83 -11.13
CA GLU A 135 0.66 4.06 -11.63
C GLU A 135 2.18 4.02 -11.38
N LYS A 136 3.01 4.13 -12.42
CA LYS A 136 4.49 4.13 -12.28
C LYS A 136 5.00 5.35 -11.53
N ARG A 137 4.42 6.53 -11.79
CA ARG A 137 4.83 7.79 -11.17
C ARG A 137 4.81 7.73 -9.64
N THR A 138 3.76 7.17 -9.06
CA THR A 138 3.59 7.10 -7.60
C THR A 138 3.89 5.72 -7.01
N LEU A 139 3.97 4.68 -7.86
CA LEU A 139 3.93 3.26 -7.51
C LEU A 139 2.70 2.87 -6.68
N SER A 140 1.57 3.51 -6.95
CA SER A 140 0.31 3.25 -6.27
C SER A 140 -0.61 2.39 -7.13
N ARG A 141 -1.43 1.55 -6.49
CA ARG A 141 -2.41 0.69 -7.17
C ARG A 141 -3.73 1.41 -7.34
N TYR A 142 -4.41 1.13 -8.45
CA TYR A 142 -5.78 1.58 -8.65
C TYR A 142 -6.78 0.58 -8.06
N LEU A 143 -7.92 1.12 -7.61
CA LEU A 143 -9.08 0.38 -7.16
C LEU A 143 -10.03 0.09 -8.31
N GLU A 144 -10.37 -1.18 -8.50
CA GLU A 144 -11.43 -1.56 -9.44
C GLU A 144 -12.78 -1.15 -8.86
N LEU A 145 -13.56 -0.41 -9.64
CA LEU A 145 -14.88 0.11 -9.30
C LEU A 145 -15.94 -0.56 -10.17
N GLU A 146 -17.20 -0.49 -9.71
CA GLU A 146 -18.32 -1.17 -10.38
C GLU A 146 -19.08 -0.28 -11.35
N SER A 147 -18.84 1.04 -11.35
CA SER A 147 -19.54 1.97 -12.23
C SER A 147 -18.69 3.17 -12.65
N MET A 148 -19.04 3.72 -13.81
CA MET A 148 -18.45 4.96 -14.33
C MET A 148 -18.78 6.18 -13.47
N GLU A 149 -19.93 6.15 -12.77
CA GLU A 149 -20.36 7.21 -11.86
C GLU A 149 -19.43 7.33 -10.66
N LEU A 150 -19.01 6.20 -10.08
CA LEU A 150 -18.01 6.19 -9.02
C LEU A 150 -16.63 6.57 -9.53
N LEU A 151 -16.26 6.09 -10.72
CA LEU A 151 -14.96 6.34 -11.32
C LEU A 151 -14.66 7.84 -11.48
N GLU A 152 -15.63 8.63 -11.95
CA GLU A 152 -15.49 10.08 -12.11
C GLU A 152 -15.21 10.82 -10.79
N LYS A 153 -15.56 10.22 -9.64
CA LYS A 153 -15.39 10.80 -8.31
C LYS A 153 -14.23 10.19 -7.53
N GLN A 154 -13.60 9.11 -8.01
CA GLN A 154 -12.63 8.34 -7.25
C GLN A 154 -11.23 8.42 -7.88
N PRO A 155 -10.34 9.35 -7.45
CA PRO A 155 -8.97 9.37 -7.90
C PRO A 155 -8.23 8.08 -7.52
N GLY A 156 -7.55 7.48 -8.49
CA GLY A 156 -6.98 6.16 -8.32
C GLY A 156 -7.99 5.03 -8.52
N GLY A 157 -9.13 5.28 -9.18
CA GLY A 157 -10.10 4.27 -9.57
C GLY A 157 -9.94 3.80 -11.03
N PHE A 158 -10.40 2.58 -11.34
CA PHE A 158 -10.57 2.09 -12.71
C PHE A 158 -11.81 1.20 -12.86
N VAL A 159 -12.34 1.12 -14.08
CA VAL A 159 -13.39 0.17 -14.47
C VAL A 159 -12.87 -0.62 -15.67
N PHE A 160 -13.00 -1.95 -15.65
CA PHE A 160 -12.64 -2.82 -16.77
C PHE A 160 -13.87 -3.51 -17.34
N ASP A 161 -14.20 -3.20 -18.58
CA ASP A 161 -15.27 -3.88 -19.31
C ASP A 161 -14.73 -5.20 -19.88
N LYS A 162 -15.05 -6.28 -19.17
CA LYS A 162 -14.63 -7.64 -19.50
C LYS A 162 -15.18 -8.13 -20.85
N LYS A 163 -16.26 -7.53 -21.37
CA LYS A 163 -16.84 -7.94 -22.67
C LYS A 163 -16.06 -7.35 -23.84
N THR A 164 -15.58 -6.12 -23.70
CA THR A 164 -14.94 -5.37 -24.79
C THR A 164 -13.44 -5.25 -24.64
N GLY A 165 -12.88 -5.55 -23.46
CA GLY A 165 -11.47 -5.31 -23.14
C GLY A 165 -11.15 -3.83 -22.92
N LYS A 166 -12.16 -2.96 -22.82
CA LYS A 166 -11.96 -1.54 -22.53
C LYS A 166 -11.62 -1.32 -21.06
N ILE A 167 -10.71 -0.38 -20.84
CA ILE A 167 -10.36 0.10 -19.51
C ILE A 167 -10.67 1.59 -19.41
N PHE A 168 -11.27 1.99 -18.31
CA PHE A 168 -11.55 3.38 -17.96
C PHE A 168 -10.85 3.71 -16.64
N ILE A 169 -10.24 4.88 -16.52
CA ILE A 169 -9.43 5.24 -15.36
C ILE A 169 -9.63 6.70 -14.96
N HIS A 170 -9.56 6.97 -13.67
CA HIS A 170 -9.35 8.30 -13.10
C HIS A 170 -7.97 8.31 -12.45
N ALA A 171 -6.98 8.97 -13.07
CA ALA A 171 -5.62 9.06 -12.54
C ALA A 171 -5.60 9.67 -11.12
N PHE A 172 -4.61 9.38 -10.28
CA PHE A 172 -4.60 9.88 -8.90
C PHE A 172 -4.64 11.41 -8.83
N ASP A 173 -3.96 12.07 -9.76
CA ASP A 173 -3.96 13.52 -9.87
C ASP A 173 -5.07 14.10 -10.76
N GLY A 174 -5.91 13.23 -11.34
CA GLY A 174 -6.92 13.53 -12.36
C GLY A 174 -6.36 13.95 -13.72
N GLY A 175 -5.04 13.83 -13.92
CA GLY A 175 -4.36 14.17 -15.15
C GLY A 175 -4.44 13.08 -16.22
N ASN A 176 -3.72 13.28 -17.32
CA ASN A 176 -3.63 12.28 -18.39
C ASN A 176 -2.89 11.03 -17.89
N PRO A 177 -3.46 9.82 -17.97
CA PRO A 177 -2.80 8.60 -17.53
C PRO A 177 -1.52 8.28 -18.32
N ALA A 178 -1.40 8.76 -19.56
CA ALA A 178 -0.17 8.67 -20.35
C ALA A 178 0.99 9.47 -19.74
N SER A 179 0.71 10.44 -18.87
CA SER A 179 1.68 11.20 -18.06
C SER A 179 1.87 10.62 -16.65
N ALA A 180 1.19 9.52 -16.34
CA ALA A 180 1.30 8.83 -15.05
C ALA A 180 1.95 7.44 -15.17
N GLY A 181 1.88 6.83 -16.36
CA GLY A 181 2.44 5.53 -16.69
C GLY A 181 1.62 4.41 -16.08
N ILE A 182 0.58 3.98 -16.80
CA ILE A 182 -0.32 2.94 -16.31
C ILE A 182 0.19 1.56 -16.69
N VAL A 183 0.28 0.67 -15.70
CA VAL A 183 0.73 -0.71 -15.86
C VAL A 183 -0.37 -1.67 -15.44
N ALA A 184 -0.85 -2.50 -16.37
CA ALA A 184 -1.68 -3.64 -16.05
C ALA A 184 -0.82 -4.85 -15.70
N VAL A 185 -1.22 -5.55 -14.64
CA VAL A 185 -0.72 -6.86 -14.26
C VAL A 185 -1.83 -7.85 -14.53
N PRO A 186 -1.74 -8.67 -15.58
CA PRO A 186 -2.81 -9.58 -15.94
C PRO A 186 -2.84 -10.83 -15.04
N TYR A 187 -3.99 -11.51 -15.04
CA TYR A 187 -4.07 -12.86 -14.46
C TYR A 187 -3.24 -13.86 -15.26
N LYS A 188 -2.75 -14.89 -14.56
CA LYS A 188 -2.05 -16.04 -15.14
C LYS A 188 -3.01 -17.23 -15.25
N LYS A 189 -2.93 -18.00 -16.35
CA LYS A 189 -3.68 -19.26 -16.48
C LYS A 189 -3.27 -20.25 -15.38
N ARG A 190 -4.24 -20.92 -14.75
CA ARG A 190 -4.02 -21.77 -13.56
C ARG A 190 -3.56 -23.19 -13.88
N ASP A 191 -4.09 -23.80 -14.95
CA ASP A 191 -4.05 -25.26 -15.15
C ASP A 191 -3.29 -25.73 -16.40
N VAL A 192 -2.30 -24.97 -16.88
CA VAL A 192 -1.52 -25.37 -18.05
C VAL A 192 -0.05 -25.13 -17.77
N LYS A 193 0.82 -26.00 -18.29
CA LYS A 193 2.27 -25.74 -18.45
C LYS A 193 2.58 -24.44 -19.22
N ASP A 194 1.56 -23.71 -19.68
CA ASP A 194 1.60 -22.44 -20.38
C ASP A 194 1.58 -21.27 -19.38
N PRO A 195 2.68 -20.51 -19.25
CA PRO A 195 2.77 -19.37 -18.34
C PRO A 195 2.02 -18.12 -18.86
N SER A 196 1.29 -18.17 -19.97
CA SER A 196 0.71 -16.99 -20.62
C SER A 196 -0.40 -16.27 -19.82
N PRO A 197 -0.57 -14.95 -20.03
CA PRO A 197 -1.70 -14.18 -19.52
C PRO A 197 -3.07 -14.72 -19.98
N VAL A 198 -4.12 -14.48 -19.17
CA VAL A 198 -5.51 -14.86 -19.48
C VAL A 198 -6.16 -13.81 -20.40
N PRO A 199 -6.61 -14.17 -21.62
CA PRO A 199 -7.38 -13.25 -22.50
C PRO A 199 -8.69 -12.81 -21.84
N PHE A 200 -9.14 -11.57 -22.10
CA PHE A 200 -10.39 -11.06 -21.50
C PHE A 200 -11.64 -11.84 -21.94
N SER A 201 -11.60 -12.47 -23.12
CA SER A 201 -12.72 -13.23 -23.69
C SER A 201 -12.99 -14.56 -23.00
N VAL A 202 -12.09 -14.99 -22.11
CA VAL A 202 -12.23 -16.24 -21.35
C VAL A 202 -13.04 -15.95 -20.10
N ASP A 203 -14.22 -16.58 -19.98
CA ASP A 203 -15.06 -16.44 -18.79
C ASP A 203 -14.32 -17.00 -17.56
N VAL A 204 -13.89 -16.09 -16.68
CA VAL A 204 -13.12 -16.42 -15.48
C VAL A 204 -13.98 -17.20 -14.49
N GLU A 205 -15.31 -17.02 -14.51
CA GLU A 205 -16.22 -17.72 -13.61
C GLU A 205 -16.46 -19.18 -14.04
N GLN A 206 -16.52 -19.47 -15.35
CA GLN A 206 -16.68 -20.85 -15.86
C GLN A 206 -15.43 -21.73 -15.73
N ASN A 207 -14.22 -21.14 -15.70
CA ASN A 207 -12.97 -21.89 -15.65
C ASN A 207 -12.56 -22.38 -14.24
N ASN A 208 -13.50 -22.52 -13.30
CA ASN A 208 -13.23 -22.87 -11.90
C ASN A 208 -12.16 -21.99 -11.22
N MET A 209 -11.90 -20.79 -11.74
CA MET A 209 -11.11 -19.78 -11.06
C MET A 209 -11.99 -19.16 -9.98
N ASP A 210 -12.15 -19.89 -8.87
CA ASP A 210 -12.79 -19.41 -7.65
C ASP A 210 -12.28 -18.00 -7.35
N SER A 211 -13.19 -17.05 -7.47
CA SER A 211 -12.85 -15.64 -7.40
C SER A 211 -12.50 -15.19 -5.98
N SER A 212 -12.77 -16.02 -4.97
CA SER A 212 -12.21 -15.90 -3.62
C SER A 212 -10.75 -16.35 -3.51
N ARG A 213 -10.27 -17.18 -4.43
CA ARG A 213 -8.84 -17.57 -4.58
C ARG A 213 -8.03 -16.59 -5.42
N LEU A 214 -8.68 -15.75 -6.25
CA LEU A 214 -8.02 -14.69 -7.03
C LEU A 214 -7.37 -13.61 -6.15
N ARG A 215 -7.82 -13.46 -4.90
CA ARG A 215 -7.34 -12.41 -3.97
C ARG A 215 -6.08 -12.77 -3.19
N ILE A 216 -5.55 -14.00 -3.29
CA ILE A 216 -4.39 -14.44 -2.48
C ILE A 216 -3.45 -15.32 -3.31
N PHE A 217 -2.73 -14.72 -4.24
CA PHE A 217 -1.57 -15.39 -4.80
C PHE A 217 -0.31 -15.01 -4.03
N THR A 218 -0.02 -15.75 -2.96
CA THR A 218 1.27 -15.63 -2.25
C THR A 218 2.44 -16.24 -3.03
N GLU A 219 2.19 -16.97 -4.12
CA GLU A 219 3.23 -17.68 -4.90
C GLU A 219 3.35 -17.20 -6.37
N LEU A 220 2.60 -16.18 -6.81
CA LEU A 220 2.81 -15.57 -8.13
C LEU A 220 3.96 -14.55 -8.10
N SER A 221 5.11 -15.04 -7.68
CA SER A 221 6.35 -14.27 -7.54
C SER A 221 7.15 -14.21 -8.82
N GLY A 222 8.08 -13.27 -8.91
CA GLY A 222 9.03 -13.19 -10.02
C GLY A 222 9.94 -14.41 -10.04
N ILE A 223 10.72 -14.61 -8.98
CA ILE A 223 11.50 -15.83 -8.78
C ILE A 223 11.12 -16.50 -7.46
N THR A 224 10.94 -17.82 -7.53
CA THR A 224 10.69 -18.68 -6.38
C THR A 224 11.82 -19.71 -6.26
N VAL A 225 12.55 -19.68 -5.15
CA VAL A 225 13.66 -20.60 -4.87
C VAL A 225 13.18 -21.74 -4.00
N ARG A 226 13.24 -22.96 -4.53
CA ARG A 226 12.89 -24.21 -3.83
C ARG A 226 14.11 -25.07 -3.54
N GLY A 227 15.10 -25.10 -4.43
CA GLY A 227 16.35 -25.85 -4.23
C GLY A 227 17.34 -25.14 -3.30
N ASP A 228 18.20 -25.93 -2.66
CA ASP A 228 19.20 -25.45 -1.69
C ASP A 228 20.39 -24.77 -2.39
N TYR A 229 21.13 -23.93 -1.65
CA TYR A 229 22.37 -23.28 -2.06
C TYR A 229 22.29 -22.55 -3.41
N ASN A 230 21.19 -21.81 -3.62
CA ASN A 230 21.00 -20.94 -4.77
C ASN A 230 21.33 -19.49 -4.42
N ILE A 231 22.09 -18.81 -5.28
CA ILE A 231 22.43 -17.40 -5.14
C ILE A 231 21.77 -16.61 -6.26
N LEU A 232 21.03 -15.56 -5.93
CA LEU A 232 20.38 -14.63 -6.87
C LEU A 232 20.95 -13.23 -6.70
N GLU A 233 21.62 -12.73 -7.73
CA GLU A 233 22.38 -11.49 -7.70
C GLU A 233 22.03 -10.51 -8.82
N GLY A 234 21.67 -9.28 -8.45
CA GLY A 234 21.62 -8.15 -9.38
C GLY A 234 20.35 -8.03 -10.24
N PHE A 235 19.25 -8.70 -9.87
CA PHE A 235 17.99 -8.64 -10.62
C PHE A 235 17.12 -7.46 -10.19
N GLU A 236 16.35 -6.92 -11.13
CA GLU A 236 15.31 -5.92 -10.89
C GLU A 236 13.92 -6.55 -11.07
N PHE A 237 13.00 -6.32 -10.14
CA PHE A 237 11.66 -6.88 -10.15
C PHE A 237 10.60 -5.79 -10.08
N ALA A 238 9.63 -5.85 -10.99
CA ALA A 238 8.55 -4.87 -11.05
C ALA A 238 7.18 -5.48 -11.35
N PHE A 239 6.13 -4.97 -10.71
CA PHE A 239 4.74 -5.25 -11.10
C PHE A 239 4.34 -6.73 -11.02
N PHE A 240 4.76 -7.42 -9.95
CA PHE A 240 4.31 -8.78 -9.65
C PHE A 240 3.10 -8.81 -8.70
N PRO A 241 2.13 -9.71 -8.94
CA PRO A 241 0.99 -9.91 -8.04
C PRO A 241 1.37 -10.57 -6.70
N GLY A 242 2.48 -11.29 -6.64
CA GLY A 242 3.10 -11.80 -5.42
C GLY A 242 4.31 -10.97 -4.95
N ALA A 243 5.18 -11.59 -4.15
CA ALA A 243 6.47 -11.01 -3.80
C ALA A 243 7.39 -10.97 -5.02
N ALA A 244 8.32 -10.03 -5.12
CA ALA A 244 9.34 -10.02 -6.16
C ALA A 244 10.15 -11.34 -6.17
N LEU A 245 10.60 -11.77 -5.00
CA LEU A 245 11.40 -12.97 -4.82
C LEU A 245 11.00 -13.70 -3.54
N ILE A 246 10.81 -15.01 -3.61
CA ILE A 246 10.57 -15.88 -2.46
C ILE A 246 11.64 -16.96 -2.40
N THR A 247 12.20 -17.20 -1.21
CA THR A 247 12.93 -18.42 -0.90
C THR A 247 12.21 -19.25 0.16
N GLY A 248 12.13 -20.55 -0.11
CA GLY A 248 11.46 -21.59 0.68
C GLY A 248 9.92 -21.52 0.68
N ILE A 249 9.26 -22.69 0.66
CA ILE A 249 7.80 -22.83 0.52
C ILE A 249 7.27 -23.93 1.46
N THR A 250 6.00 -23.77 1.85
CA THR A 250 5.28 -24.45 2.94
C THR A 250 5.20 -25.98 2.90
N ASN A 251 5.57 -26.64 1.79
CA ASN A 251 5.29 -28.07 1.59
C ASN A 251 6.53 -28.96 1.37
N LYS A 252 7.76 -28.42 1.40
CA LYS A 252 9.02 -29.19 1.26
C LYS A 252 9.88 -29.11 2.53
N ALA A 253 10.86 -30.02 2.64
CA ALA A 253 11.99 -29.87 3.57
C ALA A 253 12.69 -28.52 3.35
N PHE A 254 13.34 -28.00 4.40
CA PHE A 254 13.92 -26.65 4.47
C PHE A 254 14.69 -26.25 3.21
N ASN A 255 14.54 -24.99 2.78
CA ASN A 255 15.47 -24.38 1.83
C ASN A 255 16.72 -23.91 2.57
N THR A 256 17.88 -24.49 2.28
CA THR A 256 19.12 -24.25 3.02
C THR A 256 20.14 -23.49 2.18
N GLY A 257 20.85 -22.52 2.75
CA GLY A 257 22.03 -21.93 2.12
C GLY A 257 21.78 -20.91 1.00
N SER A 258 20.53 -20.54 0.73
CA SER A 258 20.21 -19.62 -0.37
C SER A 258 20.44 -18.15 -0.01
N VAL A 259 20.95 -17.37 -0.98
CA VAL A 259 21.31 -15.97 -0.80
C VAL A 259 20.64 -15.09 -1.85
N LEU A 260 19.94 -14.06 -1.39
CA LEU A 260 19.36 -13.02 -2.23
C LEU A 260 20.20 -11.76 -2.05
N LYS A 261 20.92 -11.31 -3.08
CA LYS A 261 21.80 -10.14 -2.93
C LYS A 261 21.75 -9.12 -4.06
N LYS A 262 21.90 -7.84 -3.72
CA LYS A 262 21.97 -6.73 -4.68
C LYS A 262 20.76 -6.64 -5.65
N ASN A 263 19.61 -7.18 -5.28
CA ASN A 263 18.40 -7.14 -6.10
C ASN A 263 17.59 -5.87 -5.79
N VAL A 264 16.76 -5.46 -6.74
CA VAL A 264 15.86 -4.30 -6.64
C VAL A 264 14.42 -4.77 -6.81
N ALA A 265 13.50 -4.32 -5.96
CA ALA A 265 12.07 -4.61 -6.08
C ALA A 265 11.22 -3.35 -5.92
N TYR A 266 10.24 -3.15 -6.80
CA TYR A 266 9.26 -2.06 -6.69
C TYR A 266 7.94 -2.41 -7.37
N GLY A 267 6.86 -1.73 -6.98
CA GLY A 267 5.53 -1.95 -7.59
C GLY A 267 5.03 -3.40 -7.49
N CYS A 268 5.50 -4.18 -6.52
CA CYS A 268 5.08 -5.56 -6.29
C CYS A 268 4.22 -5.64 -5.01
N SER A 269 3.42 -6.70 -4.88
CA SER A 269 2.65 -6.95 -3.65
C SER A 269 3.54 -7.27 -2.43
N GLY A 270 4.81 -7.62 -2.65
CA GLY A 270 5.85 -7.70 -1.63
C GLY A 270 7.25 -7.63 -2.27
N GLY A 271 8.28 -7.28 -1.51
CA GLY A 271 9.66 -7.31 -1.97
C GLY A 271 10.25 -8.72 -1.88
N PHE A 272 11.17 -8.92 -0.94
CA PHE A 272 11.90 -10.18 -0.75
C PHE A 272 11.32 -10.98 0.43
N ARG A 273 11.10 -12.28 0.21
CA ARG A 273 10.47 -13.12 1.22
C ARG A 273 11.29 -14.37 1.52
N ILE A 274 11.42 -14.70 2.80
CA ILE A 274 11.93 -15.98 3.30
C ILE A 274 10.78 -16.74 3.95
N ARG A 275 10.62 -18.03 3.66
CA ARG A 275 9.77 -18.96 4.42
C ARG A 275 10.43 -20.32 4.57
N HIS A 276 10.37 -20.90 5.76
CA HIS A 276 10.90 -22.25 6.02
C HIS A 276 12.36 -22.44 5.53
N ALA A 277 13.22 -21.45 5.75
CA ALA A 277 14.61 -21.49 5.30
C ALA A 277 15.61 -21.68 6.46
N CYS A 278 16.76 -22.26 6.16
CA CYS A 278 17.90 -22.38 7.06
C CYS A 278 19.15 -21.78 6.41
N ASP A 279 20.01 -21.14 7.20
CA ASP A 279 21.31 -20.65 6.73
C ASP A 279 21.19 -19.76 5.49
N ALA A 280 20.21 -18.84 5.49
CA ALA A 280 19.84 -18.03 4.33
C ALA A 280 20.10 -16.54 4.58
N ALA A 281 20.36 -15.79 3.50
CA ALA A 281 20.70 -14.38 3.59
C ALA A 281 19.94 -13.49 2.59
N ILE A 282 19.58 -12.28 3.04
CA ILE A 282 19.07 -11.18 2.21
C ILE A 282 20.02 -10.00 2.41
N GLU A 283 20.84 -9.71 1.40
CA GLU A 283 21.97 -8.80 1.53
C GLU A 283 22.01 -7.69 0.48
N ASN A 284 22.16 -6.44 0.91
CA ASN A 284 22.33 -5.30 0.01
C ASN A 284 21.22 -5.15 -1.05
N ASN A 285 20.02 -5.65 -0.76
CA ASN A 285 18.87 -5.50 -1.64
C ASN A 285 18.18 -4.17 -1.38
N ARG A 286 17.39 -3.76 -2.37
CA ARG A 286 16.65 -2.51 -2.39
C ARG A 286 15.18 -2.81 -2.63
N ALA A 287 14.31 -2.35 -1.75
CA ALA A 287 12.86 -2.46 -1.97
C ALA A 287 12.21 -1.10 -1.76
N TYR A 288 11.47 -0.64 -2.77
CA TYR A 288 10.82 0.66 -2.77
C TYR A 288 9.33 0.49 -3.04
N LYS A 289 8.49 1.02 -2.15
CA LYS A 289 7.05 1.12 -2.39
C LYS A 289 6.37 -0.18 -2.81
N ALA A 290 6.87 -1.33 -2.36
CA ALA A 290 6.08 -2.55 -2.39
C ALA A 290 4.78 -2.32 -1.60
N ASP A 291 3.67 -2.85 -2.07
CA ASP A 291 2.36 -2.70 -1.42
C ASP A 291 2.22 -3.58 -0.16
N GLY A 292 3.17 -4.51 0.03
CA GLY A 292 3.43 -5.21 1.28
C GLY A 292 4.82 -4.88 1.82
N SER A 293 5.34 -5.74 2.70
CA SER A 293 6.70 -5.57 3.23
C SER A 293 7.76 -5.62 2.14
N GLY A 294 8.76 -4.75 2.26
CA GLY A 294 9.97 -4.80 1.43
C GLY A 294 10.79 -6.06 1.72
N ILE A 295 10.86 -6.47 2.99
CA ILE A 295 11.39 -7.78 3.40
C ILE A 295 10.43 -8.46 4.37
N HIS A 296 10.12 -9.74 4.13
CA HIS A 296 9.25 -10.55 4.98
C HIS A 296 9.86 -11.92 5.28
N ILE A 297 10.13 -12.19 6.55
CA ILE A 297 10.47 -13.53 7.06
C ILE A 297 9.19 -14.15 7.61
N GLY A 298 8.67 -15.19 6.97
CA GLY A 298 7.40 -15.84 7.30
C GLY A 298 7.56 -17.33 7.65
N GLY A 299 7.34 -17.73 8.90
CA GLY A 299 7.14 -19.12 9.30
C GLY A 299 5.66 -19.53 9.23
N GLY A 300 5.37 -20.83 9.11
CA GLY A 300 3.99 -21.35 9.10
C GLY A 300 3.19 -20.89 10.34
N ALA A 301 1.93 -20.48 10.12
CA ALA A 301 1.01 -20.11 11.20
C ALA A 301 0.23 -21.36 11.64
N GLY A 302 0.56 -21.92 12.81
CA GLY A 302 -0.13 -23.08 13.38
C GLY A 302 0.73 -23.89 14.36
N SER A 303 0.09 -24.70 15.20
CA SER A 303 0.74 -25.66 16.11
C SER A 303 1.30 -26.90 15.40
N ASP A 304 0.87 -27.17 14.16
CA ASP A 304 1.20 -28.41 13.43
C ASP A 304 2.35 -28.23 12.43
N VAL A 305 3.57 -28.42 12.95
CA VAL A 305 4.72 -29.20 12.43
C VAL A 305 4.96 -29.27 10.90
N LYS A 306 5.87 -28.42 10.39
CA LYS A 306 7.22 -28.73 9.84
C LYS A 306 7.84 -27.45 9.24
N GLY A 307 8.97 -26.98 9.79
CA GLY A 307 9.80 -25.92 9.21
C GLY A 307 9.82 -24.58 9.96
N LYS A 308 10.78 -24.38 10.88
CA LYS A 308 11.13 -23.07 11.49
C LYS A 308 12.19 -22.35 10.64
N ASN A 309 12.19 -21.03 10.55
CA ASN A 309 13.37 -20.38 9.96
C ASN A 309 14.54 -20.49 10.94
N LYS A 310 15.76 -20.72 10.47
CA LYS A 310 16.97 -20.80 11.32
C LYS A 310 18.15 -20.08 10.67
N ASN A 311 18.96 -19.38 11.45
CA ASN A 311 20.21 -18.76 10.98
C ASN A 311 19.97 -17.83 9.78
N ILE A 312 19.11 -16.83 9.95
CA ILE A 312 18.76 -15.90 8.87
C ILE A 312 19.51 -14.58 9.03
N LEU A 313 20.22 -14.18 7.98
CA LEU A 313 20.91 -12.89 7.92
C LEU A 313 20.15 -11.90 7.02
N VAL A 314 19.85 -10.73 7.55
CA VAL A 314 19.29 -9.60 6.78
C VAL A 314 20.23 -8.41 6.96
N SER A 315 21.04 -8.12 5.95
CA SER A 315 22.16 -7.19 6.08
C SER A 315 22.24 -6.14 4.97
N GLY A 316 22.51 -4.89 5.33
CA GLY A 316 22.82 -3.82 4.36
C GLY A 316 21.68 -3.45 3.40
N ASN A 317 20.45 -3.87 3.67
CA ASN A 317 19.32 -3.62 2.77
C ASN A 317 18.79 -2.19 2.92
N TYR A 318 18.25 -1.65 1.83
CA TYR A 318 17.63 -0.33 1.77
C TYR A 318 16.14 -0.46 1.44
N LEU A 319 15.28 -0.16 2.42
CA LEU A 319 13.83 -0.29 2.32
C LEU A 319 13.18 1.09 2.43
N LEU A 320 12.47 1.51 1.39
CA LEU A 320 11.85 2.85 1.33
C LEU A 320 10.35 2.75 1.12
N ASN A 321 9.58 3.23 2.11
CA ASN A 321 8.14 3.46 2.04
C ASN A 321 7.36 2.26 1.51
N ASN A 322 7.75 1.06 1.95
CA ASN A 322 7.03 -0.17 1.67
C ASN A 322 5.83 -0.30 2.63
N GLY A 323 4.80 -1.00 2.18
CA GLY A 323 3.50 -1.05 2.84
C GLY A 323 2.39 -0.58 1.91
N PRO A 324 1.13 -0.80 2.30
CA PRO A 324 0.00 -0.62 1.41
C PRO A 324 -0.15 0.84 1.02
N CYS A 325 -0.61 1.04 -0.21
CA CYS A 325 -0.79 2.35 -0.82
C CYS A 325 -2.26 2.68 -1.00
N ALA A 326 -2.59 3.96 -1.11
CA ALA A 326 -3.95 4.39 -1.41
C ALA A 326 -4.43 3.80 -2.76
N PRO A 327 -5.72 3.45 -2.90
CA PRO A 327 -6.77 3.56 -1.87
C PRO A 327 -6.89 2.30 -0.97
N PHE A 328 -5.89 1.40 -0.98
CA PHE A 328 -5.86 0.15 -0.21
C PHE A 328 -5.22 0.28 1.19
N ASP A 329 -4.94 1.50 1.63
CA ASP A 329 -4.09 1.83 2.77
C ASP A 329 -4.67 1.51 4.14
N VAL A 330 -5.88 0.95 4.26
CA VAL A 330 -6.46 0.50 5.55
C VAL A 330 -6.65 -1.02 5.64
N GLN A 331 -6.32 -1.77 4.58
CA GLN A 331 -6.67 -3.20 4.51
C GLN A 331 -5.50 -4.12 4.81
N ARG A 332 -5.51 -4.70 6.01
CA ARG A 332 -4.57 -5.74 6.46
C ARG A 332 -4.59 -7.05 5.63
N ARG A 333 -5.46 -7.20 4.62
CA ARG A 333 -5.72 -8.49 3.94
C ARG A 333 -5.85 -8.47 2.41
N VAL A 334 -5.91 -7.31 1.75
CA VAL A 334 -5.96 -7.23 0.26
C VAL A 334 -4.60 -7.52 -0.34
N THR A 335 -3.57 -7.29 0.46
CA THR A 335 -2.19 -7.57 0.15
C THR A 335 -1.80 -8.71 1.06
N SER A 336 -1.07 -9.69 0.54
CA SER A 336 -0.46 -10.75 1.38
C SER A 336 0.65 -10.21 2.31
N GLY A 337 0.80 -8.89 2.36
CA GLY A 337 1.83 -8.15 3.03
C GLY A 337 1.39 -7.69 4.41
N HIS A 338 2.32 -7.79 5.34
CA HIS A 338 2.20 -7.05 6.58
C HIS A 338 2.52 -5.58 6.29
N PRO A 339 1.88 -4.63 7.00
CA PRO A 339 2.03 -3.22 6.68
C PRO A 339 3.45 -2.68 6.87
N PHE A 340 4.35 -3.41 7.50
CA PHE A 340 5.68 -2.94 7.90
C PHE A 340 6.69 -3.13 6.77
N SER A 341 7.60 -2.18 6.60
CA SER A 341 8.69 -2.27 5.62
C SER A 341 9.54 -3.53 5.83
N LEU A 342 9.82 -3.87 7.09
CA LEU A 342 10.50 -5.09 7.51
C LEU A 342 9.58 -5.92 8.43
N ALA A 343 9.35 -7.19 8.09
CA ALA A 343 8.40 -8.03 8.79
C ALA A 343 8.98 -9.40 9.16
N VAL A 344 8.81 -9.82 10.41
CA VAL A 344 9.04 -11.20 10.87
C VAL A 344 7.75 -11.73 11.45
N TYR A 345 7.24 -12.81 10.88
CA TYR A 345 6.01 -13.46 11.32
C TYR A 345 6.20 -14.96 11.38
N GLY A 346 5.73 -15.59 12.44
CA GLY A 346 5.90 -17.04 12.63
C GLY A 346 7.26 -17.42 13.24
N ARG A 347 7.42 -18.71 13.54
CA ARG A 347 8.55 -19.24 14.33
C ARG A 347 9.87 -19.14 13.57
N SER A 348 10.82 -18.39 14.14
CA SER A 348 12.19 -18.27 13.64
C SER A 348 13.20 -18.40 14.78
N GLU A 349 14.41 -18.87 14.51
CA GLU A 349 15.54 -18.95 15.43
C GLU A 349 16.77 -18.28 14.80
N ASP A 350 17.57 -17.59 15.60
CA ASP A 350 18.85 -17.00 15.19
C ASP A 350 18.71 -16.09 13.96
N VAL A 351 18.00 -14.98 14.13
CA VAL A 351 17.75 -13.99 13.07
C VAL A 351 18.50 -12.71 13.35
N ARG A 352 19.29 -12.26 12.38
CA ARG A 352 20.17 -11.08 12.52
C ARG A 352 19.80 -10.00 11.50
N PHE A 353 19.58 -8.79 11.99
CA PHE A 353 19.33 -7.57 11.21
C PHE A 353 20.50 -6.61 11.40
N ILE A 354 21.34 -6.48 10.38
CA ILE A 354 22.61 -5.74 10.50
C ILE A 354 22.68 -4.62 9.46
N GLY A 355 22.86 -3.37 9.90
CA GLY A 355 23.20 -2.27 8.99
C GLY A 355 22.14 -1.95 7.92
N ASN A 356 20.87 -2.28 8.16
CA ASN A 356 19.79 -1.98 7.22
C ASN A 356 19.31 -0.54 7.39
N THR A 357 18.91 0.09 6.30
CA THR A 357 18.22 1.40 6.30
C THR A 357 16.76 1.19 5.94
N VAL A 358 15.87 1.51 6.86
CA VAL A 358 14.43 1.28 6.73
C VAL A 358 13.69 2.59 6.96
N ILE A 359 13.11 3.12 5.90
CA ILE A 359 12.45 4.42 5.86
C ILE A 359 10.95 4.21 5.61
N SER A 360 10.12 4.78 6.47
CA SER A 360 8.66 4.78 6.39
C SER A 360 8.13 6.19 6.70
N ASP A 361 8.53 7.17 5.88
CA ASP A 361 8.22 8.59 6.05
C ASP A 361 7.20 9.13 5.03
N ASP A 362 6.68 8.28 4.14
CA ASP A 362 5.60 8.63 3.22
C ASP A 362 4.24 8.59 3.95
N PRO A 363 3.57 9.74 4.16
CA PRO A 363 2.30 9.80 4.86
C PRO A 363 1.14 9.17 4.08
N SER A 364 1.32 8.84 2.80
CA SER A 364 0.34 8.03 2.05
C SER A 364 0.47 6.52 2.34
N ARG A 365 1.49 6.12 3.12
CA ARG A 365 1.84 4.73 3.43
C ARG A 365 2.20 4.57 4.92
N LEU A 366 1.38 5.16 5.80
CA LEU A 366 1.63 5.31 7.25
C LEU A 366 1.68 3.99 8.02
N TYR A 367 2.81 3.31 7.93
CA TYR A 367 3.03 2.04 8.59
C TYR A 367 4.45 1.90 9.13
N GLY A 368 4.58 1.12 10.21
CA GLY A 368 5.82 1.08 10.98
C GLY A 368 7.02 0.55 10.19
N THR A 369 8.21 0.88 10.66
CA THR A 369 9.47 0.50 10.03
C THR A 369 9.71 -1.01 10.10
N MET A 370 9.54 -1.61 11.29
CA MET A 370 9.71 -3.05 11.49
C MET A 370 8.70 -3.63 12.48
N ARG A 371 8.28 -4.86 12.22
CA ARG A 371 7.56 -5.68 13.20
C ARG A 371 8.02 -7.12 13.22
N CYS A 372 8.22 -7.66 14.41
CA CYS A 372 8.41 -9.08 14.66
C CYS A 372 7.26 -9.62 15.51
N LYS A 373 6.39 -10.49 14.97
CA LYS A 373 5.19 -11.01 15.64
C LYS A 373 5.16 -12.55 15.67
N SER A 374 4.84 -13.12 16.83
CA SER A 374 4.77 -14.58 17.11
C SER A 374 6.12 -15.24 17.41
N GLY A 375 7.08 -14.43 17.88
CA GLY A 375 8.25 -14.89 18.60
C GLY A 375 9.39 -15.47 17.75
N VAL A 376 10.57 -14.90 17.92
CA VAL A 376 11.82 -15.62 17.63
C VAL A 376 12.09 -16.50 18.83
N LEU A 377 12.09 -17.82 18.63
CA LEU A 377 12.26 -18.84 19.67
C LEU A 377 13.69 -18.92 20.19
N GLY A 378 14.64 -18.31 19.47
CA GLY A 378 16.08 -18.26 19.76
C GLY A 378 16.63 -16.84 19.76
N ASN A 379 17.89 -16.65 19.37
CA ASN A 379 18.55 -15.34 19.48
C ASN A 379 18.12 -14.37 18.35
N MET A 380 18.06 -13.09 18.67
CA MET A 380 17.86 -12.03 17.68
C MET A 380 18.87 -10.90 17.85
N ASP A 381 19.59 -10.58 16.79
CA ASP A 381 20.47 -9.40 16.76
C ASP A 381 19.84 -8.32 15.89
N VAL A 382 19.70 -7.11 16.44
CA VAL A 382 19.29 -5.93 15.69
C VAL A 382 20.37 -4.88 15.90
N CYS A 383 21.33 -4.83 14.97
CA CYS A 383 22.57 -4.09 15.13
C CYS A 383 22.81 -3.07 14.01
N GLY A 384 23.11 -1.83 14.35
CA GLY A 384 23.60 -0.87 13.35
C GLY A 384 22.55 -0.37 12.35
N ASN A 385 21.25 -0.58 12.60
CA ASN A 385 20.20 -0.25 11.63
C ASN A 385 19.72 1.20 11.79
N VAL A 386 19.24 1.79 10.69
CA VAL A 386 18.57 3.09 10.67
C VAL A 386 17.08 2.89 10.42
N PHE A 387 16.24 3.39 11.33
CA PHE A 387 14.78 3.36 11.22
C PHE A 387 14.23 4.78 11.19
N VAL A 388 13.48 5.14 10.14
CA VAL A 388 12.92 6.49 9.94
C VAL A 388 11.40 6.43 9.79
N GLY A 389 10.69 7.36 10.44
CA GLY A 389 9.23 7.44 10.38
C GLY A 389 8.51 6.50 11.35
N GLY A 390 9.23 5.97 12.33
CA GLY A 390 8.72 5.08 13.35
C GLY A 390 9.80 4.15 13.90
N GLY A 391 9.46 3.41 14.97
CA GLY A 391 10.39 2.46 15.59
C GLY A 391 9.97 0.99 15.41
N PRO A 392 10.93 0.06 15.52
CA PRO A 392 10.68 -1.37 15.41
C PRO A 392 9.87 -1.88 16.62
N VAL A 393 9.01 -2.87 16.38
CA VAL A 393 8.17 -3.50 17.43
C VAL A 393 8.40 -5.02 17.49
N PHE A 394 8.75 -5.53 18.66
CA PHE A 394 9.08 -6.94 18.89
C PHE A 394 8.09 -7.63 19.85
N TYR A 395 7.43 -8.69 19.39
CA TYR A 395 6.55 -9.54 20.20
C TYR A 395 7.25 -10.90 20.34
N ALA A 396 8.02 -11.08 21.41
CA ALA A 396 8.97 -12.19 21.58
C ALA A 396 8.35 -13.46 22.19
N SER A 397 8.98 -14.61 21.95
CA SER A 397 8.70 -15.87 22.66
C SER A 397 10.03 -16.56 22.99
N SER A 398 10.32 -16.78 24.27
CA SER A 398 11.42 -17.60 24.83
C SER A 398 12.91 -17.25 24.53
N GLY A 399 13.26 -16.43 23.53
CA GLY A 399 14.66 -16.15 23.14
C GLY A 399 15.33 -14.91 23.78
N THR A 400 16.65 -14.72 23.58
CA THR A 400 17.37 -13.46 23.93
C THR A 400 17.44 -12.53 22.72
N ALA A 401 17.55 -11.22 22.94
CA ALA A 401 17.79 -10.29 21.84
C ALA A 401 18.82 -9.21 22.21
N LEU A 402 19.80 -9.01 21.32
CA LEU A 402 20.76 -7.93 21.37
C LEU A 402 20.34 -6.84 20.38
N ILE A 403 19.87 -5.72 20.92
CA ILE A 403 19.46 -4.57 20.13
C ILE A 403 20.46 -3.46 20.41
N GLN A 404 21.38 -3.23 19.47
CA GLN A 404 22.47 -2.29 19.70
C GLN A 404 22.79 -1.37 18.53
N ASN A 405 23.28 -0.17 18.85
CA ASN A 405 23.79 0.78 17.86
C ASN A 405 22.79 1.06 16.73
N ASN A 406 21.49 1.10 17.02
CA ASN A 406 20.48 1.47 16.03
C ASN A 406 20.14 2.96 16.16
N THR A 407 19.85 3.63 15.04
CA THR A 407 19.33 5.00 15.01
C THR A 407 17.83 4.96 14.69
N VAL A 408 16.99 5.49 15.57
CA VAL A 408 15.53 5.54 15.40
C VAL A 408 15.08 6.99 15.35
N ILE A 409 14.49 7.41 14.23
CA ILE A 409 14.01 8.77 13.96
C ILE A 409 12.49 8.77 13.90
N GLY A 410 11.85 9.58 14.74
CA GLY A 410 10.38 9.68 14.79
C GLY A 410 9.70 8.48 15.46
N GLY A 411 10.39 7.76 16.35
CA GLY A 411 9.82 6.59 17.04
C GLY A 411 10.70 6.05 18.17
N ASN A 412 10.30 4.91 18.74
CA ASN A 412 11.02 4.18 19.78
C ASN A 412 11.03 2.69 19.47
N ILE A 413 12.08 1.98 19.90
CA ILE A 413 12.08 0.51 19.94
C ILE A 413 11.06 0.07 21.00
N ARG A 414 10.14 -0.81 20.62
CA ARG A 414 9.11 -1.35 21.52
C ARG A 414 9.20 -2.87 21.56
N TYR A 415 8.99 -3.45 22.72
CA TYR A 415 8.88 -4.89 22.89
C TYR A 415 7.86 -5.27 23.96
N ASP A 416 7.28 -6.46 23.84
CA ASP A 416 6.42 -7.02 24.90
C ASP A 416 7.26 -7.33 26.14
N LYS A 417 6.78 -6.94 27.32
CA LYS A 417 7.51 -7.19 28.58
C LYS A 417 7.34 -8.61 29.11
N THR A 418 6.43 -9.38 28.53
CA THR A 418 6.02 -10.69 29.02
C THR A 418 6.08 -11.70 27.89
N LEU A 419 6.75 -12.82 28.14
CA LEU A 419 6.82 -13.96 27.23
C LEU A 419 5.52 -14.77 27.28
N ALA A 420 5.36 -15.67 26.30
CA ALA A 420 4.17 -16.51 26.19
C ALA A 420 3.94 -17.44 27.40
N ASP A 421 4.98 -17.74 28.17
CA ASP A 421 4.94 -18.53 29.40
C ASP A 421 4.69 -17.69 30.67
N GLY A 422 4.49 -16.37 30.53
CA GLY A 422 4.28 -15.43 31.64
C GLY A 422 5.56 -14.88 32.26
N SER A 423 6.75 -15.34 31.84
CA SER A 423 8.03 -14.80 32.34
C SER A 423 8.38 -13.44 31.74
N GLU A 424 9.30 -12.70 32.36
CA GLU A 424 9.72 -11.37 31.93
C GLU A 424 10.69 -11.43 30.73
N TYR A 425 10.38 -10.70 29.65
CA TYR A 425 11.28 -10.56 28.50
C TYR A 425 12.25 -9.39 28.71
N LYS A 426 13.56 -9.66 28.69
CA LYS A 426 14.64 -8.68 28.91
C LYS A 426 15.63 -8.67 27.74
N PRO A 427 15.34 -7.95 26.63
CA PRO A 427 16.32 -7.75 25.58
C PRO A 427 17.48 -6.86 26.10
N GLU A 428 18.69 -7.10 25.63
CA GLU A 428 19.83 -6.22 25.85
C GLU A 428 19.72 -5.01 24.91
N LEU A 429 19.61 -3.81 25.47
CA LEU A 429 19.60 -2.55 24.74
C LEU A 429 20.92 -1.82 24.97
N LYS A 430 21.72 -1.61 23.92
CA LYS A 430 23.03 -0.97 24.05
C LYS A 430 23.28 0.10 22.98
N ASP A 431 23.68 1.30 23.40
CA ASP A 431 24.12 2.38 22.49
C ASP A 431 23.13 2.73 21.36
N ASN A 432 21.83 2.46 21.54
CA ASN A 432 20.79 2.87 20.59
C ASN A 432 20.53 4.39 20.70
N LEU A 433 20.36 5.04 19.56
CA LEU A 433 20.06 6.47 19.46
C LEU A 433 18.57 6.66 19.12
N TYR A 434 17.85 7.37 19.98
CA TYR A 434 16.44 7.71 19.79
C TYR A 434 16.30 9.22 19.54
N LEU A 435 15.68 9.57 18.41
CA LEU A 435 15.50 10.95 17.97
C LEU A 435 14.00 11.25 17.82
N ASN A 436 13.32 11.38 18.96
CA ASN A 436 11.90 11.74 19.04
C ASN A 436 11.73 12.97 19.94
N GLY A 437 11.35 14.12 19.36
CA GLY A 437 11.17 15.37 20.12
C GLY A 437 12.44 15.96 20.73
N ASN A 438 13.63 15.56 20.26
CA ASN A 438 14.90 16.04 20.80
C ASN A 438 15.12 17.54 20.54
N LYS A 439 15.62 18.25 21.56
CA LYS A 439 16.00 19.67 21.46
C LYS A 439 17.31 19.87 20.69
N GLU A 440 18.23 18.92 20.78
CA GLU A 440 19.52 18.94 20.08
C GLU A 440 19.40 18.36 18.66
N LYS A 441 20.05 19.02 17.70
CA LYS A 441 20.05 18.56 16.30
C LYS A 441 20.99 17.37 16.13
N PRO A 442 20.57 16.28 15.46
CA PRO A 442 21.39 15.09 15.30
C PRO A 442 22.61 15.27 14.38
N CYS A 443 22.65 16.34 13.58
CA CYS A 443 23.76 16.65 12.67
C CYS A 443 24.10 15.46 11.75
N PHE A 444 23.10 14.97 11.00
CA PHE A 444 23.30 13.95 9.97
C PHE A 444 24.06 14.50 8.75
N ALA A 445 24.64 13.57 7.99
CA ALA A 445 25.42 13.86 6.80
C ALA A 445 24.62 14.62 5.75
N ASP A 446 23.50 14.04 5.29
CA ASP A 446 22.50 14.68 4.44
C ASP A 446 21.18 13.86 4.43
N THR A 447 20.16 14.36 5.13
CA THR A 447 18.87 13.67 5.22
C THR A 447 18.07 13.73 3.91
N PHE A 448 18.40 14.61 2.96
CA PHE A 448 17.71 14.67 1.67
C PHE A 448 18.02 13.43 0.82
N PHE A 449 19.28 12.95 0.87
CA PHE A 449 19.71 11.71 0.23
C PHE A 449 19.60 10.49 1.16
N TYR A 450 18.89 10.61 2.27
CA TYR A 450 18.78 9.58 3.30
C TYR A 450 20.14 9.08 3.84
N ASP A 451 21.16 9.95 3.85
CA ASP A 451 22.45 9.68 4.48
C ASP A 451 22.39 10.09 5.96
N TYR A 452 22.01 9.12 6.79
CA TYR A 452 21.87 9.28 8.24
C TYR A 452 23.16 9.00 9.02
N ARG A 453 24.32 8.98 8.37
CA ARG A 453 25.60 8.93 9.10
C ARG A 453 25.74 10.19 9.96
N LEU A 454 26.18 10.02 11.20
CA LEU A 454 26.45 11.15 12.10
C LEU A 454 27.74 11.86 11.69
N ARG A 455 27.67 13.20 11.61
CA ARG A 455 28.86 14.03 11.41
C ARG A 455 29.68 14.12 12.69
N LYS A 456 30.97 14.46 12.56
CA LYS A 456 31.89 14.61 13.71
C LYS A 456 31.46 15.65 14.73
N ASP A 457 30.66 16.63 14.33
CA ASP A 457 30.10 17.68 15.18
C ASP A 457 28.75 17.30 15.82
N SER A 458 28.29 16.06 15.63
CA SER A 458 27.08 15.56 16.29
C SER A 458 27.32 15.32 17.79
N PRO A 459 26.40 15.76 18.67
CA PRO A 459 26.47 15.42 20.09
C PRO A 459 26.21 13.92 20.35
N PHE A 460 25.83 13.16 19.33
CA PHE A 460 25.49 11.74 19.42
C PHE A 460 26.56 10.79 18.87
N ILE A 461 27.76 11.27 18.53
CA ILE A 461 28.88 10.41 18.11
C ILE A 461 29.15 9.31 19.14
N GLY A 462 29.41 8.09 18.67
CA GLY A 462 29.59 6.90 19.51
C GLY A 462 28.28 6.18 19.86
N LYS A 463 27.12 6.70 19.45
CA LYS A 463 25.80 6.07 19.62
C LYS A 463 25.10 5.90 18.27
N GLY A 464 24.14 4.99 18.24
CA GLY A 464 23.30 4.74 17.07
C GLY A 464 24.04 4.04 15.93
N ALA A 465 23.39 3.99 14.77
CA ALA A 465 23.99 3.45 13.56
C ALA A 465 25.17 4.32 13.13
N TYR A 466 26.24 3.67 12.67
CA TYR A 466 27.53 4.31 12.39
C TYR A 466 28.15 4.98 13.62
N PRO A 467 28.42 4.23 14.72
CA PRO A 467 28.95 4.80 15.96
C PRO A 467 30.37 5.37 15.80
N GLU A 468 31.12 4.93 14.79
CA GLU A 468 32.34 5.60 14.35
C GLU A 468 32.02 6.69 13.33
N ALA A 469 32.63 7.87 13.46
CA ALA A 469 32.45 8.94 12.48
C ALA A 469 32.97 8.51 11.10
N GLY A 470 32.07 8.33 10.14
CA GLY A 470 32.41 8.25 8.73
C GLY A 470 33.04 9.57 8.28
N GLN A 471 34.13 9.52 7.50
CA GLN A 471 34.73 10.74 6.96
C GLN A 471 33.89 11.26 5.80
N ILE A 472 33.14 12.32 6.10
CA ILE A 472 32.35 13.13 5.18
C ILE A 472 32.99 14.51 5.17
N LEU A 473 33.18 15.06 3.97
CA LEU A 473 33.72 16.40 3.80
C LEU A 473 32.66 17.31 3.17
N TYR A 474 32.71 18.60 3.50
CA TYR A 474 31.82 19.61 2.92
C TYR A 474 32.63 20.66 2.18
N VAL A 475 32.09 21.12 1.04
CA VAL A 475 32.62 22.21 0.23
C VAL A 475 31.55 23.27 0.06
N ASN A 476 31.91 24.54 0.21
CA ASN A 476 31.02 25.68 -0.01
C ASN A 476 31.81 26.85 -0.57
N VAL A 477 31.52 27.26 -1.81
CA VAL A 477 32.20 28.39 -2.47
C VAL A 477 32.12 29.70 -1.68
N SER A 478 31.06 29.86 -0.88
CA SER A 478 30.84 31.05 -0.05
C SER A 478 31.44 30.93 1.36
N ALA A 479 32.14 29.83 1.70
CA ALA A 479 32.78 29.68 3.00
C ALA A 479 33.99 30.62 3.15
N LYS A 480 34.30 30.95 4.42
CA LYS A 480 35.56 31.63 4.76
C LYS A 480 36.75 30.69 4.59
N ASP A 481 37.93 31.25 4.35
CA ASP A 481 39.17 30.49 4.30
C ASP A 481 39.47 29.81 5.65
N GLY A 482 40.08 28.62 5.62
CA GLY A 482 40.48 27.87 6.83
C GLY A 482 39.48 26.84 7.37
N GLY A 483 38.38 26.54 6.68
CA GLY A 483 37.48 25.43 7.01
C GLY A 483 38.17 24.05 6.90
N ASP A 484 37.75 23.09 7.73
CA ASP A 484 38.30 21.72 7.80
C ASP A 484 37.43 20.66 7.11
N GLY A 485 36.31 21.09 6.51
CA GLY A 485 35.34 20.25 5.85
C GLY A 485 34.50 19.36 6.76
N SER A 486 34.58 19.48 8.09
CA SER A 486 33.93 18.53 9.02
C SER A 486 32.41 18.70 9.13
N SER A 487 31.88 19.86 8.71
CA SER A 487 30.45 20.18 8.74
C SER A 487 30.13 21.24 7.66
N PRO A 488 28.86 21.46 7.30
CA PRO A 488 28.47 22.55 6.38
C PRO A 488 28.96 23.94 6.82
N GLY A 489 29.02 24.21 8.13
CA GLY A 489 29.51 25.48 8.69
C GLY A 489 31.03 25.60 8.73
N LYS A 490 31.76 24.48 8.58
CA LYS A 490 33.23 24.43 8.49
C LYS A 490 33.70 23.92 7.13
N ALA A 491 32.89 24.08 6.09
CA ALA A 491 33.18 23.57 4.76
C ALA A 491 34.51 24.14 4.21
N PHE A 492 35.20 23.36 3.38
CA PHE A 492 36.28 23.88 2.53
C PHE A 492 35.72 24.89 1.54
N LYS A 493 36.48 25.95 1.24
CA LYS A 493 36.07 26.97 0.27
C LYS A 493 36.13 26.48 -1.19
N SER A 494 37.01 25.52 -1.48
CA SER A 494 37.19 24.94 -2.81
C SER A 494 37.10 23.42 -2.77
N LEU A 495 36.62 22.84 -3.87
CA LEU A 495 36.57 21.40 -4.09
C LEU A 495 37.98 20.82 -4.15
N SER A 496 38.93 21.53 -4.75
CA SER A 496 40.34 21.13 -4.82
C SER A 496 40.93 20.89 -3.42
N ALA A 497 40.67 21.79 -2.47
CA ALA A 497 41.14 21.65 -1.08
C ALA A 497 40.52 20.43 -0.36
N ALA A 498 39.22 20.18 -0.58
CA ALA A 498 38.56 19.01 0.00
C ALA A 498 39.10 17.69 -0.58
N LEU A 499 39.31 17.66 -1.89
CA LEU A 499 39.85 16.50 -2.60
C LEU A 499 41.24 16.15 -2.11
N GLU A 500 42.13 17.12 -1.87
CA GLU A 500 43.45 16.86 -1.29
C GLU A 500 43.36 16.09 0.02
N LYS A 501 42.40 16.43 0.89
CA LYS A 501 42.16 15.79 2.18
C LYS A 501 41.38 14.47 2.08
N ALA A 502 40.65 14.26 0.99
CA ALA A 502 39.84 13.07 0.81
C ALA A 502 40.70 11.80 0.69
N VAL A 503 40.31 10.78 1.45
CA VAL A 503 40.86 9.42 1.39
C VAL A 503 39.87 8.45 0.73
N PRO A 504 40.32 7.25 0.31
CA PRO A 504 39.45 6.28 -0.34
C PRO A 504 38.17 5.97 0.48
N GLY A 505 37.00 6.04 -0.16
CA GLY A 505 35.68 5.83 0.44
C GLY A 505 35.02 7.08 1.02
N ASN A 506 35.66 8.24 0.97
CA ASN A 506 35.06 9.51 1.41
C ASN A 506 33.94 9.98 0.46
N CYS A 507 32.95 10.63 1.05
CA CYS A 507 31.95 11.41 0.32
C CYS A 507 32.18 12.90 0.59
N ILE A 508 32.25 13.69 -0.47
CA ILE A 508 32.35 15.15 -0.44
C ILE A 508 31.01 15.73 -0.86
N TYR A 509 30.35 16.39 0.07
CA TYR A 509 29.11 17.13 -0.17
C TYR A 509 29.41 18.57 -0.56
N MET A 510 29.01 18.96 -1.76
CA MET A 510 29.11 20.32 -2.27
C MET A 510 27.84 21.09 -1.97
N LEU A 511 27.95 22.17 -1.22
CA LEU A 511 26.83 23.06 -0.93
C LEU A 511 26.39 23.82 -2.19
N PRO A 512 25.10 24.18 -2.28
CA PRO A 512 24.57 24.91 -3.42
C PRO A 512 25.36 26.18 -3.72
N GLY A 513 25.64 26.42 -5.00
CA GLY A 513 26.43 27.55 -5.46
C GLY A 513 27.01 27.34 -6.84
N THR A 514 27.59 28.41 -7.39
CA THR A 514 28.32 28.40 -8.66
C THR A 514 29.82 28.38 -8.39
N TYR A 515 30.51 27.39 -8.94
CA TYR A 515 31.93 27.11 -8.77
C TYR A 515 32.63 27.35 -10.12
N GLY A 516 33.56 28.30 -10.14
CA GLY A 516 34.37 28.61 -11.34
C GLY A 516 35.84 28.17 -11.21
N GLU A 517 36.17 27.35 -10.21
CA GLU A 517 37.55 26.86 -10.06
C GLU A 517 37.89 25.81 -11.12
N ASN A 518 39.12 25.85 -11.62
CA ASN A 518 39.65 24.79 -12.46
C ASN A 518 40.16 23.66 -11.57
N ILE A 519 39.59 22.48 -11.73
CA ILE A 519 39.88 21.30 -10.93
C ILE A 519 40.75 20.35 -11.76
N SER A 520 41.91 19.99 -11.21
CA SER A 520 42.77 18.94 -11.75
C SER A 520 43.09 17.95 -10.64
N ILE A 521 42.48 16.77 -10.70
CA ILE A 521 42.59 15.72 -9.70
C ILE A 521 43.50 14.63 -10.26
N ALA A 522 44.55 14.28 -9.51
CA ALA A 522 45.43 13.17 -9.86
C ALA A 522 45.41 12.07 -8.78
N LYS A 523 45.50 10.80 -9.21
CA LYS A 523 45.84 9.65 -8.34
C LYS A 523 44.87 9.41 -7.17
N LYS A 524 43.60 9.80 -7.31
CA LYS A 524 42.56 9.49 -6.30
C LYS A 524 42.00 8.10 -6.55
N LYS A 525 41.98 7.25 -5.50
CA LYS A 525 41.58 5.84 -5.65
C LYS A 525 40.07 5.62 -5.58
N SER A 526 39.38 6.23 -4.60
CA SER A 526 37.93 6.10 -4.47
C SER A 526 37.28 7.27 -3.74
N VAL A 527 36.53 8.13 -4.43
CA VAL A 527 35.84 9.28 -3.80
C VAL A 527 34.47 9.46 -4.45
N THR A 528 33.48 9.86 -3.66
CA THR A 528 32.16 10.28 -4.16
C THR A 528 32.01 11.79 -3.98
N LEU A 529 31.64 12.49 -5.04
CA LEU A 529 31.25 13.89 -5.02
C LEU A 529 29.75 13.98 -5.22
N ARG A 530 29.06 14.74 -4.37
CA ARG A 530 27.60 14.87 -4.43
C ARG A 530 27.15 16.28 -4.04
N ASN A 531 26.06 16.78 -4.61
CA ASN A 531 25.43 18.00 -4.12
C ASN A 531 24.82 17.80 -2.71
N TYR A 532 24.78 18.86 -1.91
CA TYR A 532 24.19 18.85 -0.56
C TYR A 532 22.78 19.41 -0.56
N GLY A 533 21.83 18.65 -0.01
CA GLY A 533 20.43 19.01 0.04
C GLY A 533 19.80 19.16 -1.35
N LYS A 534 18.82 20.07 -1.46
CA LYS A 534 18.03 20.28 -2.70
C LYS A 534 18.62 21.31 -3.65
N GLY A 535 19.56 22.13 -3.18
CA GLY A 535 20.09 23.22 -4.01
C GLY A 535 21.08 22.71 -5.05
N LYS A 536 21.33 23.54 -6.06
CA LYS A 536 22.11 23.18 -7.25
C LYS A 536 23.58 23.53 -7.07
N VAL A 537 24.44 22.62 -7.52
CA VAL A 537 25.88 22.82 -7.61
C VAL A 537 26.21 22.98 -9.08
N VAL A 538 26.60 24.19 -9.48
CA VAL A 538 26.91 24.53 -10.87
C VAL A 538 28.40 24.74 -10.99
N LEU A 539 29.08 23.92 -11.79
CA LEU A 539 30.41 24.23 -12.30
C LEU A 539 30.24 25.03 -13.59
N GLU A 540 30.68 26.29 -13.60
CA GLU A 540 30.44 27.22 -14.69
C GLU A 540 31.76 27.74 -15.25
N ASN A 541 31.93 27.64 -16.58
CA ASN A 541 33.15 28.03 -17.30
C ASN A 541 34.44 27.43 -16.69
N ALA A 542 34.35 26.23 -16.12
CA ALA A 542 35.42 25.56 -15.40
C ALA A 542 36.03 24.41 -16.24
N SER A 543 37.27 24.06 -15.93
CA SER A 543 37.92 22.83 -16.38
C SER A 543 37.89 21.79 -15.27
N PHE A 544 37.40 20.58 -15.55
CA PHE A 544 37.33 19.47 -14.60
C PHE A 544 38.10 18.28 -15.17
N VAL A 545 39.35 18.12 -14.74
CA VAL A 545 40.29 17.11 -15.25
C VAL A 545 40.55 16.05 -14.19
N LEU A 546 40.31 14.78 -14.54
CA LEU A 546 40.60 13.61 -13.71
C LEU A 546 41.70 12.79 -14.35
N LYS A 547 42.85 12.67 -13.69
CA LYS A 547 44.03 12.00 -14.22
C LYS A 547 44.49 10.87 -13.30
N ASP A 548 44.82 9.71 -13.88
CA ASP A 548 45.36 8.55 -13.16
C ASP A 548 44.48 8.15 -11.95
N CYS A 549 43.16 8.32 -12.05
CA CYS A 549 42.22 8.10 -10.95
C CYS A 549 41.59 6.70 -11.02
N GLY A 550 41.40 6.08 -9.85
CA GLY A 550 40.49 4.95 -9.68
C GLY A 550 39.05 5.42 -9.46
N LYS A 551 38.16 4.53 -9.01
CA LYS A 551 36.71 4.76 -8.94
C LYS A 551 36.29 6.14 -8.40
N LEU A 552 35.83 7.05 -9.26
CA LEU A 552 35.24 8.32 -8.85
C LEU A 552 33.75 8.35 -9.24
N CYS A 553 32.89 8.69 -8.29
CA CYS A 553 31.47 8.92 -8.54
C CYS A 553 31.15 10.40 -8.40
N VAL A 554 30.58 11.01 -9.43
CA VAL A 554 30.06 12.38 -9.43
C VAL A 554 28.55 12.31 -9.56
N ASP A 555 27.83 12.85 -8.58
CA ASP A 555 26.38 12.71 -8.46
C ASP A 555 25.69 14.06 -8.26
N GLY A 556 24.76 14.44 -9.15
CA GLY A 556 23.91 15.62 -8.95
C GLY A 556 24.56 16.98 -9.27
N MET A 557 25.57 17.04 -10.14
CA MET A 557 26.25 18.29 -10.53
C MET A 557 25.79 18.84 -11.88
N ILE A 558 25.86 20.15 -12.05
CA ILE A 558 25.58 20.82 -13.33
C ILE A 558 26.90 21.36 -13.89
N PHE A 559 27.35 20.86 -15.02
CA PHE A 559 28.49 21.35 -15.79
C PHE A 559 27.98 22.24 -16.91
N ARG A 560 28.08 23.56 -16.72
CA ARG A 560 27.68 24.55 -17.71
C ARG A 560 28.91 25.15 -18.37
N ASN A 561 29.00 25.03 -19.69
CA ASN A 561 30.13 25.51 -20.48
C ASN A 561 31.48 25.06 -19.90
N SER A 562 31.50 23.89 -19.28
CA SER A 562 32.63 23.39 -18.50
C SER A 562 33.13 22.08 -19.10
N LYS A 563 34.44 21.95 -19.26
CA LYS A 563 35.06 20.80 -19.93
C LYS A 563 35.34 19.70 -18.91
N VAL A 564 34.81 18.51 -19.12
CA VAL A 564 35.12 17.33 -18.30
C VAL A 564 36.08 16.42 -19.06
N ARG A 565 37.31 16.27 -18.55
CA ARG A 565 38.35 15.43 -19.14
C ARG A 565 38.75 14.30 -18.20
N LEU A 566 38.80 13.08 -18.72
CA LEU A 566 39.21 11.88 -18.01
C LEU A 566 40.44 11.31 -18.71
N GLU A 567 41.55 11.15 -17.99
CA GLU A 567 42.83 10.70 -18.53
C GLU A 567 43.33 9.50 -17.69
N ASN A 568 43.63 8.38 -18.34
CA ASN A 568 44.23 7.19 -17.71
C ASN A 568 43.48 6.72 -16.44
N SER A 569 42.16 6.82 -16.44
CA SER A 569 41.34 6.59 -15.25
C SER A 569 40.38 5.41 -15.42
N ASP A 570 39.97 4.78 -14.32
CA ASP A 570 39.09 3.61 -14.36
C ASP A 570 37.99 3.66 -13.29
N GLY A 571 36.80 3.16 -13.63
CA GLY A 571 35.63 3.14 -12.76
C GLY A 571 34.98 4.51 -12.58
N MET A 572 34.95 5.35 -13.61
CA MET A 572 34.32 6.67 -13.55
C MET A 572 32.80 6.54 -13.61
N GLU A 573 32.08 7.22 -12.73
CA GLU A 573 30.62 7.19 -12.66
C GLU A 573 30.06 8.62 -12.60
N PHE A 574 29.24 9.00 -13.57
CA PHE A 574 28.46 10.24 -13.57
C PHE A 574 26.99 9.87 -13.43
N LEU A 575 26.39 10.31 -12.32
CA LEU A 575 25.02 10.04 -11.93
C LEU A 575 24.28 11.38 -11.81
N HIS A 576 23.06 11.48 -12.30
CA HIS A 576 22.22 12.67 -12.10
C HIS A 576 22.89 14.02 -12.47
N CYS A 577 23.83 14.03 -13.41
CA CYS A 577 24.57 15.22 -13.81
C CYS A 577 23.99 15.88 -15.07
N VAL A 578 24.04 17.20 -15.14
CA VAL A 578 23.70 17.98 -16.34
C VAL A 578 24.99 18.42 -17.01
N PHE A 579 25.07 18.29 -18.34
CA PHE A 579 26.15 18.81 -19.18
C PHE A 579 25.54 19.74 -20.22
N GLU A 580 25.91 21.02 -20.20
CA GLU A 580 25.43 22.01 -21.17
C GLU A 580 26.60 22.60 -21.97
N GLY A 581 26.46 22.56 -23.30
CA GLY A 581 27.43 23.08 -24.25
C GLY A 581 28.64 22.15 -24.42
N GLU A 582 29.53 22.17 -23.43
CA GLU A 582 30.69 21.27 -23.38
C GLU A 582 30.30 19.90 -22.77
N GLY A 583 31.11 18.88 -23.04
CA GLY A 583 30.80 17.49 -22.70
C GLY A 583 31.89 16.75 -21.94
N ILE A 584 31.81 15.42 -21.97
CA ILE A 584 32.82 14.52 -21.39
C ILE A 584 33.75 14.03 -22.49
N ALA A 585 35.05 14.17 -22.28
CA ALA A 585 36.09 13.55 -23.12
C ALA A 585 36.94 12.60 -22.26
N ALA A 586 36.94 11.31 -22.60
CA ALA A 586 37.69 10.28 -21.88
C ALA A 586 38.76 9.68 -22.79
N GLU A 587 40.01 9.74 -22.34
CA GLU A 587 41.19 9.23 -23.03
C GLU A 587 41.87 8.16 -22.18
N ASN A 588 42.20 7.02 -22.79
CA ASN A 588 42.84 5.87 -22.13
C ASN A 588 42.16 5.41 -20.84
N CYS A 589 40.82 5.47 -20.79
CA CYS A 589 40.05 5.08 -19.61
C CYS A 589 39.58 3.62 -19.68
N GLY A 590 39.55 2.93 -18.55
CA GLY A 590 39.11 1.52 -18.47
C GLY A 590 37.59 1.38 -18.59
N SER A 591 36.85 2.10 -17.74
CA SER A 591 35.39 2.08 -17.70
C SER A 591 34.78 3.43 -17.30
N LEU A 592 33.65 3.75 -17.91
CA LEU A 592 32.86 4.96 -17.67
C LEU A 592 31.36 4.61 -17.63
N LYS A 593 30.66 5.10 -16.62
CA LYS A 593 29.20 4.99 -16.50
C LYS A 593 28.58 6.38 -16.52
N ALA A 594 27.66 6.60 -17.45
CA ALA A 594 26.77 7.74 -17.44
C ALA A 594 25.34 7.21 -17.24
N VAL A 595 24.79 7.42 -16.04
CA VAL A 595 23.47 6.93 -15.66
C VAL A 595 22.61 8.10 -15.18
N ASN A 596 21.41 8.24 -15.74
CA ASN A 596 20.47 9.32 -15.38
C ASN A 596 21.06 10.72 -15.58
N ASN A 597 21.80 10.99 -16.66
CA ASN A 597 22.34 12.34 -16.93
C ASN A 597 21.53 13.08 -17.99
N THR A 598 21.64 14.40 -18.02
CA THR A 598 21.06 15.25 -19.07
C THR A 598 22.19 15.94 -19.85
N PHE A 599 22.27 15.68 -21.14
CA PHE A 599 23.19 16.35 -22.07
C PHE A 599 22.40 17.34 -22.92
N VAL A 600 22.59 18.64 -22.68
CA VAL A 600 21.95 19.74 -23.42
C VAL A 600 22.94 20.28 -24.44
N LYS A 601 22.70 20.02 -25.73
CA LYS A 601 23.62 20.42 -26.82
C LYS A 601 25.07 20.00 -26.55
N SER A 602 25.25 18.86 -25.88
CA SER A 602 26.52 18.38 -25.35
C SER A 602 26.74 16.92 -25.79
N SER A 603 27.95 16.41 -25.61
CA SER A 603 28.37 15.08 -26.07
C SER A 603 29.24 14.33 -25.05
N LEU A 604 29.41 13.02 -25.29
CA LEU A 604 30.29 12.14 -24.54
C LEU A 604 31.19 11.39 -25.53
N SER A 605 32.50 11.54 -25.40
CA SER A 605 33.49 10.78 -26.14
C SER A 605 34.31 9.91 -25.19
N ALA A 606 34.32 8.60 -25.42
CA ALA A 606 35.07 7.63 -24.61
C ALA A 606 35.54 6.45 -25.46
N PRO A 607 36.41 6.68 -26.47
CA PRO A 607 37.01 5.59 -27.24
C PRO A 607 37.82 4.65 -26.34
N GLY A 608 37.84 3.35 -26.65
CA GLY A 608 38.59 2.36 -25.88
C GLY A 608 37.93 1.85 -24.59
N ALA A 609 37.12 2.70 -23.91
CA ALA A 609 36.54 2.42 -22.60
C ALA A 609 35.32 1.48 -22.66
N ARG A 610 35.11 0.69 -21.59
CA ARG A 610 33.81 0.03 -21.35
C ARG A 610 32.80 1.08 -20.90
N LEU A 611 31.82 1.37 -21.74
CA LEU A 611 30.86 2.47 -21.52
C LEU A 611 29.48 1.92 -21.12
N VAL A 612 28.88 2.49 -20.08
CA VAL A 612 27.49 2.20 -19.67
C VAL A 612 26.66 3.46 -19.78
N LEU A 613 25.62 3.43 -20.60
CA LEU A 613 24.70 4.53 -20.86
C LEU A 613 23.29 4.10 -20.50
N ARG A 614 22.77 4.62 -19.39
CA ARG A 614 21.43 4.26 -18.93
C ARG A 614 20.60 5.47 -18.56
N ASN A 615 19.33 5.50 -18.97
CA ASN A 615 18.37 6.53 -18.57
C ASN A 615 18.85 7.98 -18.85
N ASN A 616 19.76 8.21 -19.80
CA ASN A 616 20.25 9.55 -20.10
C ASN A 616 19.28 10.29 -21.04
N LEU A 617 19.16 11.60 -20.87
CA LEU A 617 18.44 12.50 -21.75
C LEU A 617 19.42 13.29 -22.61
N PHE A 618 19.41 13.08 -23.92
CA PHE A 618 20.13 13.87 -24.92
C PHE A 618 19.18 14.90 -25.53
N ALA A 619 19.24 16.14 -25.03
CA ALA A 619 18.38 17.23 -25.41
C ALA A 619 19.06 18.16 -26.43
N ASP A 620 18.36 18.44 -27.53
CA ASP A 620 18.76 19.40 -28.56
C ASP A 620 20.16 19.15 -29.17
N CYS A 621 20.57 17.89 -29.25
CA CYS A 621 21.83 17.50 -29.87
C CYS A 621 21.75 17.66 -31.41
N LYS A 622 22.81 18.20 -32.01
CA LYS A 622 22.89 18.43 -33.47
C LYS A 622 23.39 17.22 -34.26
N SER A 623 24.14 16.33 -33.61
CA SER A 623 24.72 15.11 -34.16
C SER A 623 24.67 13.99 -33.10
N LEU A 624 25.08 12.77 -33.47
CA LEU A 624 25.14 11.62 -32.57
C LEU A 624 25.94 11.99 -31.30
N PRO A 625 25.31 11.99 -30.11
CA PRO A 625 25.91 12.62 -28.92
C PRO A 625 26.96 11.74 -28.24
N VAL A 626 27.17 10.49 -28.69
CA VAL A 626 28.16 9.59 -28.10
C VAL A 626 29.10 8.99 -29.15
N GLN A 627 30.39 9.08 -28.85
CA GLN A 627 31.46 8.41 -29.58
C GLN A 627 32.12 7.33 -28.69
N SER A 628 31.96 6.06 -29.07
CA SER A 628 32.53 4.90 -28.36
C SER A 628 32.82 3.72 -29.28
N ASP A 629 33.59 2.73 -28.81
CA ASP A 629 33.91 1.50 -29.56
C ASP A 629 32.67 0.57 -29.65
N LEU A 630 32.45 -0.03 -30.81
CA LEU A 630 31.42 -1.07 -30.97
C LEU A 630 31.71 -2.28 -30.06
N GLY A 631 30.68 -2.83 -29.42
CA GLY A 631 30.78 -4.01 -28.56
C GLY A 631 31.31 -3.77 -27.15
N LYS A 632 31.78 -2.56 -26.81
CA LYS A 632 32.17 -2.16 -25.44
C LYS A 632 31.15 -1.26 -24.73
N THR A 633 30.05 -0.94 -25.40
CA THR A 633 29.02 -0.02 -24.91
C THR A 633 27.74 -0.76 -24.57
N ILE A 634 27.28 -0.60 -23.33
CA ILE A 634 25.96 -1.03 -22.86
C ILE A 634 25.05 0.20 -22.95
N SER A 635 24.05 0.15 -23.85
CA SER A 635 23.01 1.18 -23.96
C SER A 635 21.66 0.64 -23.50
N GLU A 636 21.05 1.33 -22.55
CA GLU A 636 19.76 0.95 -21.99
C GLU A 636 18.87 2.17 -21.73
N ASN A 637 17.74 2.26 -22.42
CA ASN A 637 16.66 3.20 -22.11
C ASN A 637 17.11 4.69 -22.12
N ASN A 638 17.92 5.09 -23.11
CA ASN A 638 18.29 6.50 -23.30
C ASN A 638 17.22 7.22 -24.13
N VAL A 639 17.12 8.54 -23.96
CA VAL A 639 16.09 9.37 -24.58
C VAL A 639 16.67 10.51 -25.37
N PHE A 640 16.14 10.72 -26.57
CA PHE A 640 16.49 11.85 -27.43
C PHE A 640 15.31 12.84 -27.47
N SER A 641 15.60 14.12 -27.26
CA SER A 641 14.62 15.21 -27.34
C SER A 641 15.15 16.33 -28.23
N GLY A 642 14.24 17.07 -28.87
CA GLY A 642 14.55 18.18 -29.79
C GLY A 642 14.25 17.85 -31.26
N GLY A 643 14.57 18.80 -32.15
CA GLY A 643 14.22 18.72 -33.58
C GLY A 643 14.80 17.52 -34.33
N ASN A 644 15.97 17.03 -33.91
CA ASN A 644 16.68 15.91 -34.55
C ASN A 644 16.47 14.54 -33.88
N ALA A 645 15.63 14.46 -32.84
CA ALA A 645 15.54 13.28 -31.97
C ALA A 645 15.26 11.97 -32.73
N GLY A 646 14.37 12.00 -33.73
CA GLY A 646 14.03 10.83 -34.54
C GLY A 646 15.20 10.30 -35.37
N THR A 647 15.96 11.20 -35.99
CA THR A 647 17.15 10.85 -36.80
C THR A 647 18.25 10.29 -35.92
N LEU A 648 18.55 10.95 -34.80
CA LEU A 648 19.58 10.50 -33.85
C LEU A 648 19.25 9.15 -33.24
N LEU A 649 17.99 8.91 -32.89
CA LEU A 649 17.55 7.62 -32.38
C LEU A 649 17.76 6.49 -33.40
N LYS A 650 17.53 6.77 -34.69
CA LYS A 650 17.76 5.79 -35.75
C LYS A 650 19.25 5.44 -35.84
N GLU A 651 20.11 6.44 -35.96
CA GLU A 651 21.57 6.26 -35.99
C GLU A 651 22.08 5.54 -34.73
N TRP A 652 21.49 5.83 -33.56
CA TRP A 652 21.79 5.17 -32.30
C TRP A 652 21.53 3.66 -32.36
N LYS A 653 20.34 3.28 -32.82
CA LYS A 653 19.90 1.87 -32.91
C LYS A 653 20.66 1.08 -33.96
N ASP A 654 21.13 1.74 -35.02
CA ASP A 654 22.00 1.12 -36.02
C ASP A 654 23.39 0.82 -35.45
N ARG A 655 23.83 1.57 -34.42
CA ARG A 655 25.17 1.46 -33.82
C ARG A 655 25.22 0.56 -32.58
N TYR A 656 24.21 0.61 -31.73
CA TYR A 656 24.23 -0.06 -30.43
C TYR A 656 23.11 -1.09 -30.30
N SER A 657 23.47 -2.30 -29.84
CA SER A 657 22.48 -3.29 -29.43
C SER A 657 21.96 -2.96 -28.04
N GLU A 658 20.64 -3.03 -27.85
CA GLU A 658 19.98 -2.62 -26.61
C GLU A 658 19.08 -3.72 -26.08
N GLY A 659 19.27 -4.11 -24.81
CA GLY A 659 18.33 -4.95 -24.08
C GLY A 659 17.07 -4.19 -23.66
N HIS A 660 17.23 -2.89 -23.39
CA HIS A 660 16.15 -1.94 -23.12
C HIS A 660 16.17 -0.83 -24.16
N PRO A 661 15.20 -0.78 -25.09
CA PRO A 661 15.26 0.13 -26.23
C PRO A 661 15.26 1.61 -25.83
N SER A 662 16.15 2.38 -26.43
CA SER A 662 16.09 3.84 -26.39
C SER A 662 14.91 4.36 -27.22
N PHE A 663 14.44 5.58 -26.90
CA PHE A 663 13.30 6.19 -27.58
C PHE A 663 13.43 7.72 -27.73
N ALA A 664 12.57 8.32 -28.54
CA ALA A 664 12.49 9.76 -28.70
C ALA A 664 11.27 10.29 -27.93
N GLU A 665 11.42 11.45 -27.29
CA GLU A 665 10.33 12.13 -26.61
C GLU A 665 10.47 13.64 -26.76
N LYS A 666 9.37 14.34 -27.02
CA LYS A 666 9.36 15.80 -27.01
C LYS A 666 9.28 16.29 -25.57
N VAL A 667 10.38 16.84 -25.07
CA VAL A 667 10.42 17.51 -23.76
C VAL A 667 11.12 18.85 -23.89
N LYS A 668 10.47 19.90 -23.38
CA LYS A 668 11.10 21.20 -23.12
C LYS A 668 11.46 21.25 -21.65
N LEU A 669 12.75 21.25 -21.35
CA LEU A 669 13.24 21.42 -19.98
C LEU A 669 12.89 22.83 -19.47
N GLN A 670 12.73 22.96 -18.17
CA GLN A 670 12.68 24.26 -17.51
C GLN A 670 14.08 24.93 -17.57
N ASP A 671 14.17 26.24 -17.34
CA ASP A 671 15.43 27.02 -17.43
C ASP A 671 16.53 26.50 -16.49
N ASP A 672 16.12 25.70 -15.52
CA ASP A 672 16.94 25.16 -14.45
C ASP A 672 17.15 23.64 -14.61
N TYR A 673 16.88 23.13 -15.82
CA TYR A 673 16.99 21.75 -16.33
C TYR A 673 16.05 20.72 -15.69
N LEU A 674 15.06 21.13 -14.90
CA LEU A 674 14.04 20.22 -14.39
C LEU A 674 13.16 19.68 -15.52
N LEU A 675 12.80 18.40 -15.41
CA LEU A 675 11.69 17.85 -16.16
C LEU A 675 10.38 18.56 -15.78
N PRO A 676 9.46 18.80 -16.74
CA PRO A 676 8.07 19.18 -16.42
C PRO A 676 7.35 18.09 -15.61
N ASP A 677 6.44 18.48 -14.72
CA ASP A 677 5.72 17.57 -13.82
C ASP A 677 4.88 16.53 -14.60
N GLU A 678 4.32 16.96 -15.73
CA GLU A 678 3.48 16.17 -16.63
C GLU A 678 4.26 15.33 -17.65
N SER A 679 5.59 15.42 -17.64
CA SER A 679 6.42 14.66 -18.57
C SER A 679 6.37 13.16 -18.25
N ARG A 680 6.23 12.31 -19.28
CA ARG A 680 6.34 10.86 -19.07
C ARG A 680 7.74 10.42 -18.63
N LEU A 681 8.76 11.26 -18.84
CA LEU A 681 10.14 10.96 -18.46
C LEU A 681 10.31 10.84 -16.94
N VAL A 682 9.40 11.40 -16.14
CA VAL A 682 9.41 11.37 -14.68
C VAL A 682 9.38 9.94 -14.11
N TYR A 683 8.95 8.95 -14.89
CA TYR A 683 8.84 7.55 -14.46
C TYR A 683 9.18 6.54 -15.57
N SER A 684 9.77 7.02 -16.67
CA SER A 684 10.20 6.16 -17.77
C SER A 684 11.57 5.52 -17.53
N GLY A 685 12.25 5.81 -16.42
CA GLY A 685 13.56 5.26 -16.09
C GLY A 685 13.49 3.82 -15.58
N LEU A 686 14.54 3.03 -15.87
CA LEU A 686 14.79 1.75 -15.22
C LEU A 686 15.11 1.97 -13.72
N GLY A 687 14.79 1.01 -12.85
CA GLY A 687 15.09 1.09 -11.41
C GLY A 687 14.15 1.98 -10.58
N TRP A 688 12.96 2.29 -11.08
CA TRP A 688 12.05 3.31 -10.56
C TRP A 688 12.72 4.69 -10.40
N THR A 689 13.35 5.13 -11.48
CA THR A 689 13.90 6.49 -11.62
C THR A 689 13.16 7.27 -12.69
N PHE A 690 13.45 8.56 -12.80
CA PHE A 690 13.16 9.32 -14.02
C PHE A 690 14.29 9.15 -15.04
N VAL A 691 14.08 9.63 -16.26
CA VAL A 691 15.14 9.77 -17.29
C VAL A 691 15.75 11.17 -17.18
N GLY A 692 17.08 11.28 -17.31
CA GLY A 692 17.79 12.54 -17.15
C GLY A 692 18.19 12.83 -15.70
N ALA A 693 18.81 13.99 -15.49
CA ALA A 693 19.50 14.36 -14.26
C ALA A 693 18.60 14.90 -13.16
N LEU A 694 17.66 15.76 -13.51
CA LEU A 694 16.83 16.48 -12.57
C LEU A 694 15.35 16.17 -12.83
N GLY A 695 14.78 15.34 -11.96
CA GLY A 695 13.35 15.10 -11.92
C GLY A 695 12.60 16.36 -11.48
N PRO A 696 11.27 16.40 -11.62
CA PRO A 696 10.48 17.57 -11.28
C PRO A 696 10.64 17.91 -9.80
N GLU A 697 10.58 19.20 -9.47
CA GLU A 697 10.41 19.59 -8.09
C GLU A 697 9.07 19.07 -7.57
N LYS A 698 9.08 18.46 -6.39
CA LYS A 698 7.83 18.08 -5.72
C LYS A 698 7.08 19.36 -5.32
N LYS A 699 6.24 19.89 -6.21
CA LYS A 699 5.36 21.00 -5.89
C LYS A 699 4.37 20.55 -4.83
N LYS A 700 4.21 21.38 -3.79
CA LYS A 700 3.08 21.22 -2.86
C LYS A 700 1.82 21.47 -3.67
N ARG A 701 0.92 20.50 -3.72
CA ARG A 701 -0.36 20.68 -4.38
C ARG A 701 -1.30 21.28 -3.34
N GLU A 702 -1.83 22.48 -3.61
CA GLU A 702 -2.88 22.99 -2.75
C GLU A 702 -4.09 22.05 -2.79
N ILE A 703 -4.69 21.82 -1.62
CA ILE A 703 -5.91 21.01 -1.53
C ILE A 703 -7.01 21.76 -2.28
N MET A 704 -7.43 21.19 -3.41
CA MET A 704 -8.51 21.73 -4.22
C MET A 704 -9.85 21.42 -3.56
N VAL A 705 -10.66 22.46 -3.33
CA VAL A 705 -12.00 22.36 -2.75
C VAL A 705 -12.99 23.02 -3.70
N GLU A 706 -13.92 22.24 -4.20
CA GLU A 706 -15.01 22.62 -5.10
C GLU A 706 -16.36 22.34 -4.44
N GLU A 707 -17.46 22.85 -5.04
CA GLU A 707 -18.84 22.66 -4.57
C GLU A 707 -19.06 22.93 -3.07
N LEU A 708 -18.21 23.74 -2.44
CA LEU A 708 -18.32 24.06 -1.01
C LEU A 708 -19.53 24.94 -0.77
N LYS A 709 -20.55 24.40 -0.12
CA LYS A 709 -21.82 25.09 0.15
C LYS A 709 -22.44 24.69 1.49
N ALA A 710 -23.23 25.62 2.04
CA ALA A 710 -24.09 25.42 3.20
C ALA A 710 -25.54 25.58 2.74
N MET A 711 -26.38 24.60 3.06
CA MET A 711 -27.78 24.53 2.64
C MET A 711 -28.68 24.45 3.88
N ASN A 712 -29.69 25.31 3.95
CA ASN A 712 -30.71 25.22 4.99
C ASN A 712 -31.67 24.08 4.67
N VAL A 713 -31.79 23.12 5.58
CA VAL A 713 -32.76 22.03 5.44
C VAL A 713 -33.86 22.12 6.50
N LEU A 714 -33.53 22.61 7.70
CA LEU A 714 -34.48 22.93 8.76
C LEU A 714 -34.04 24.21 9.49
N PRO A 715 -34.93 24.88 10.23
CA PRO A 715 -34.62 26.11 10.97
C PRO A 715 -33.44 25.95 11.95
N ASP A 716 -33.20 24.72 12.43
CA ASP A 716 -32.14 24.37 13.37
C ASP A 716 -31.08 23.41 12.77
N ARG A 717 -31.04 23.29 11.43
CA ARG A 717 -30.15 22.39 10.69
C ARG A 717 -29.57 23.03 9.43
N ILE A 718 -28.26 22.95 9.31
CA ILE A 718 -27.53 23.33 8.09
C ILE A 718 -26.78 22.11 7.59
N VAL A 719 -26.91 21.80 6.31
CA VAL A 719 -26.14 20.74 5.68
C VAL A 719 -25.03 21.33 4.83
N LEU A 720 -23.81 20.85 5.07
CA LEU A 720 -22.61 21.23 4.37
C LEU A 720 -22.33 20.21 3.28
N LYS A 721 -21.91 20.67 2.10
CA LYS A 721 -21.41 19.82 1.02
C LYS A 721 -20.10 20.39 0.49
N TRP A 722 -19.18 19.51 0.10
CA TRP A 722 -17.96 19.89 -0.61
C TRP A 722 -17.39 18.73 -1.44
N TYR A 723 -16.51 19.05 -2.38
CA TYR A 723 -15.83 18.12 -3.27
C TYR A 723 -14.33 18.41 -3.34
N THR A 724 -13.51 17.36 -3.31
CA THR A 724 -12.04 17.40 -3.28
C THR A 724 -11.50 16.45 -4.35
N PRO A 725 -11.44 16.85 -5.63
CA PRO A 725 -11.30 15.94 -6.77
C PRO A 725 -10.02 15.10 -6.82
N PHE A 726 -8.98 15.48 -6.07
CA PHE A 726 -7.65 14.90 -6.22
C PHE A 726 -7.03 14.42 -4.90
N ASP A 727 -7.73 14.63 -3.79
CA ASP A 727 -7.20 14.38 -2.46
C ASP A 727 -8.31 13.90 -1.52
N TYR A 728 -7.89 13.35 -0.39
CA TYR A 728 -8.78 12.89 0.67
C TYR A 728 -8.49 13.64 1.98
N PRO A 729 -8.68 14.98 2.03
CA PRO A 729 -8.27 15.77 3.18
C PRO A 729 -9.26 15.61 4.35
N ASP A 730 -8.76 15.35 5.55
CA ASP A 730 -9.56 15.50 6.76
C ASP A 730 -9.97 16.95 6.96
N VAL A 731 -11.19 17.19 7.44
CA VAL A 731 -11.79 18.52 7.51
C VAL A 731 -12.17 18.84 8.95
N ARG A 732 -11.62 19.91 9.51
CA ARG A 732 -12.15 20.50 10.74
C ARG A 732 -13.14 21.60 10.39
N ILE A 733 -14.33 21.53 10.98
CA ILE A 733 -15.44 22.46 10.75
C ILE A 733 -15.75 23.17 12.06
N THR A 734 -15.72 24.50 12.03
CA THR A 734 -16.06 25.36 13.18
C THR A 734 -17.20 26.28 12.82
N CYS A 735 -18.15 26.53 13.72
CA CYS A 735 -19.22 27.48 13.48
C CYS A 735 -19.41 28.42 14.67
N LYS A 736 -19.62 29.70 14.37
CA LYS A 736 -19.95 30.75 15.34
C LYS A 736 -21.21 31.51 14.92
N ASP A 737 -22.01 31.93 15.89
CA ASP A 737 -23.12 32.86 15.65
C ASP A 737 -22.64 34.31 15.43
N GLY A 738 -23.55 35.20 15.05
CA GLY A 738 -23.27 36.64 14.90
C GLY A 738 -22.78 37.36 16.17
N LYS A 739 -22.85 36.72 17.35
CA LYS A 739 -22.34 37.22 18.64
C LYS A 739 -21.01 36.57 19.04
N GLY A 740 -20.46 35.67 18.23
CA GLY A 740 -19.19 34.98 18.48
C GLY A 740 -19.28 33.73 19.36
N LYS A 741 -20.48 33.27 19.73
CA LYS A 741 -20.69 32.01 20.47
C LYS A 741 -20.35 30.82 19.58
N ASN A 742 -19.56 29.87 20.09
CA ASN A 742 -19.25 28.63 19.38
C ASN A 742 -20.49 27.72 19.35
N ILE A 743 -20.92 27.34 18.15
CA ILE A 743 -22.01 26.38 17.93
C ILE A 743 -21.45 24.97 17.74
N CYS A 744 -20.39 24.82 16.95
CA CYS A 744 -19.75 23.52 16.73
C CYS A 744 -18.24 23.63 16.47
N ASN A 745 -17.54 22.54 16.79
CA ASN A 745 -16.16 22.27 16.40
C ASN A 745 -16.04 20.75 16.17
N ILE A 746 -16.14 20.31 14.93
CA ILE A 746 -16.16 18.90 14.56
C ILE A 746 -15.04 18.56 13.58
N GLU A 747 -14.57 17.32 13.64
CA GLU A 747 -13.60 16.78 12.70
C GLU A 747 -14.29 15.71 11.84
N VAL A 748 -14.17 15.85 10.53
CA VAL A 748 -14.66 14.89 9.54
C VAL A 748 -13.43 14.23 8.93
N ARG A 749 -13.24 12.95 9.23
CA ARG A 749 -12.18 12.14 8.64
C ARG A 749 -12.58 11.79 7.20
N GLN A 750 -11.82 12.24 6.21
CA GLN A 750 -11.99 11.77 4.82
C GLN A 750 -10.84 10.88 4.39
N GLY A 751 -9.63 11.18 4.88
CA GLY A 751 -8.43 10.41 4.55
C GLY A 751 -8.59 8.95 4.96
N GLU A 752 -9.40 8.67 5.97
CA GLU A 752 -9.69 7.33 6.46
C GLU A 752 -10.62 6.52 5.54
N TYR A 753 -11.57 7.19 4.88
CA TYR A 753 -12.61 6.57 4.04
C TYR A 753 -12.37 6.75 2.53
N LYS A 754 -11.34 7.53 2.16
CA LYS A 754 -10.92 7.80 0.77
C LYS A 754 -12.07 8.30 -0.12
N GLN A 755 -12.76 9.35 0.35
CA GLN A 755 -13.82 10.01 -0.39
C GLN A 755 -13.50 11.47 -0.70
N THR A 756 -13.79 11.84 -1.93
CA THR A 756 -13.60 13.19 -2.48
C THR A 756 -14.84 14.06 -2.30
N GLU A 757 -16.04 13.50 -2.39
CA GLU A 757 -17.32 14.18 -2.14
C GLU A 757 -17.81 13.87 -0.73
N ARG A 758 -18.24 14.90 0.00
CA ARG A 758 -18.76 14.74 1.36
C ARG A 758 -19.93 15.65 1.65
N THR A 759 -20.77 15.15 2.54
CA THR A 759 -21.86 15.89 3.17
C THR A 759 -21.69 15.83 4.69
N LYS A 760 -22.07 16.89 5.39
CA LYS A 760 -22.19 16.89 6.85
C LYS A 760 -23.33 17.76 7.34
N CYS A 761 -24.25 17.20 8.11
CA CYS A 761 -25.27 18.00 8.80
C CYS A 761 -24.76 18.56 10.14
N LEU A 762 -24.97 19.86 10.34
CA LEU A 762 -24.80 20.56 11.61
C LEU A 762 -26.17 20.79 12.27
N LYS A 763 -26.20 20.82 13.61
CA LYS A 763 -27.42 20.86 14.42
C LYS A 763 -27.35 21.94 15.50
N GLY A 764 -28.50 22.34 16.04
CA GLY A 764 -28.59 23.24 17.21
C GLY A 764 -28.52 24.72 16.85
N PHE A 765 -28.98 25.09 15.66
CA PHE A 765 -29.06 26.49 15.25
C PHE A 765 -30.39 27.12 15.67
N ASP A 766 -30.34 28.42 15.91
CA ASP A 766 -31.54 29.23 16.10
C ASP A 766 -32.10 29.61 14.71
N PRO A 767 -33.43 29.60 14.52
CA PRO A 767 -34.06 30.07 13.29
C PRO A 767 -33.67 31.52 12.96
N GLU A 768 -33.69 31.88 11.68
CA GLU A 768 -33.48 33.25 11.19
C GLU A 768 -32.23 33.95 11.76
N THR A 769 -31.16 33.20 11.97
CA THR A 769 -29.92 33.68 12.58
C THR A 769 -28.76 33.50 11.61
N ASP A 770 -27.87 34.50 11.56
CA ASP A 770 -26.68 34.46 10.71
C ASP A 770 -25.53 33.73 11.42
N TYR A 771 -24.86 32.85 10.68
CA TYR A 771 -23.73 32.05 11.12
C TYR A 771 -22.55 32.17 10.16
N GLU A 772 -21.33 32.14 10.72
CA GLU A 772 -20.09 31.93 9.96
C GLU A 772 -19.56 30.51 10.22
N ILE A 773 -19.31 29.77 9.15
CA ILE A 773 -18.81 28.40 9.18
C ILE A 773 -17.41 28.39 8.57
N GLY A 774 -16.41 28.07 9.38
CA GLY A 774 -15.01 27.88 8.98
C GLY A 774 -14.68 26.41 8.73
N PHE A 775 -13.81 26.19 7.74
CA PHE A 775 -13.31 24.88 7.33
C PHE A 775 -11.80 24.90 7.28
N VAL A 776 -11.18 23.83 7.76
CA VAL A 776 -9.74 23.56 7.66
C VAL A 776 -9.55 22.19 7.06
N PHE A 777 -9.17 22.14 5.78
CA PHE A 777 -8.85 20.91 5.06
C PHE A 777 -7.38 20.58 5.31
N THR A 778 -7.09 19.34 5.66
CA THR A 778 -5.75 18.85 6.00
C THR A 778 -5.50 17.51 5.33
N ASN A 779 -4.42 17.38 4.56
CA ASN A 779 -4.12 16.11 3.89
C ASN A 779 -3.78 14.99 4.91
N SER A 780 -3.77 13.73 4.46
CA SER A 780 -3.55 12.54 5.32
C SER A 780 -2.21 12.56 6.11
N GLY A 781 -1.26 13.43 5.75
CA GLY A 781 0.02 13.61 6.44
C GLY A 781 0.12 14.84 7.33
N GLY A 782 -0.89 15.70 7.37
CA GLY A 782 -0.85 16.96 8.12
C GLY A 782 0.10 18.02 7.56
N THR A 783 0.67 17.81 6.37
CA THR A 783 1.73 18.66 5.80
C THR A 783 1.19 19.81 4.95
N GLU A 784 -0.04 19.68 4.45
CA GLU A 784 -0.73 20.68 3.64
C GLU A 784 -2.09 20.99 4.25
N ARG A 785 -2.45 22.27 4.19
CA ARG A 785 -3.68 22.80 4.79
C ARG A 785 -4.25 23.92 3.92
N THR A 786 -5.57 23.89 3.72
CA THR A 786 -6.32 24.98 3.08
C THR A 786 -7.50 25.38 3.97
N GLU A 787 -7.74 26.68 4.11
CA GLU A 787 -8.87 27.21 4.89
C GLU A 787 -9.96 27.80 3.99
N LYS A 788 -11.22 27.61 4.39
CA LYS A 788 -12.39 28.20 3.72
C LYS A 788 -13.40 28.70 4.75
N LYS A 789 -14.26 29.63 4.35
CA LYS A 789 -15.37 30.14 5.17
C LYS A 789 -16.64 30.28 4.34
N LEU A 790 -17.78 30.05 4.98
CA LEU A 790 -19.11 30.29 4.43
C LEU A 790 -19.93 31.12 5.41
N LYS A 791 -20.81 31.97 4.89
CA LYS A 791 -21.86 32.64 5.67
C LYS A 791 -23.21 32.05 5.27
N VAL A 792 -24.07 31.82 6.26
CA VAL A 792 -25.41 31.27 6.05
C VAL A 792 -26.37 31.84 7.08
N ARG A 793 -27.61 32.10 6.66
CA ARG A 793 -28.71 32.48 7.55
C ARG A 793 -29.68 31.33 7.63
N THR A 794 -30.02 30.85 8.81
CA THR A 794 -30.99 29.76 8.99
C THR A 794 -32.40 30.17 8.56
N ALA A 795 -33.20 29.19 8.15
CA ALA A 795 -34.58 29.42 7.70
C ALA A 795 -35.52 29.78 8.87
N GLU A 796 -36.66 30.38 8.53
CA GLU A 796 -37.77 30.64 9.46
C GLU A 796 -38.43 29.33 9.93
N ARG A 797 -38.98 29.34 11.14
CA ARG A 797 -39.69 28.18 11.71
C ARG A 797 -41.04 28.00 11.02
N LYS A 798 -41.29 26.83 10.44
CA LYS A 798 -42.57 26.46 9.81
C LYS A 798 -43.08 25.11 10.32
N GLU A 799 -44.39 24.94 10.28
CA GLU A 799 -45.01 23.62 10.37
C GLU A 799 -44.76 22.82 9.10
N PHE A 800 -44.56 21.52 9.24
CA PHE A 800 -44.27 20.63 8.13
C PHE A 800 -45.40 19.61 7.97
N THR A 801 -45.92 19.51 6.76
CA THR A 801 -46.86 18.44 6.39
C THR A 801 -46.06 17.32 5.73
N PRO A 802 -46.07 16.09 6.30
CA PRO A 802 -45.35 14.96 5.72
C PRO A 802 -45.81 14.66 4.29
N LYS A 803 -44.85 14.37 3.41
CA LYS A 803 -45.09 13.99 2.00
C LYS A 803 -44.21 12.82 1.58
N THR A 804 -44.48 12.29 0.39
CA THR A 804 -43.65 11.26 -0.23
C THR A 804 -42.77 11.86 -1.32
N LEU A 805 -41.47 11.59 -1.24
CA LEU A 805 -40.47 11.91 -2.25
C LEU A 805 -40.04 10.64 -2.99
N HIS A 806 -40.11 10.65 -4.31
CA HIS A 806 -39.85 9.52 -5.18
C HIS A 806 -38.44 9.60 -5.77
N VAL A 807 -37.75 8.47 -5.78
CA VAL A 807 -36.38 8.32 -6.30
C VAL A 807 -36.35 7.24 -7.37
N SER A 808 -35.72 7.51 -8.51
CA SER A 808 -35.54 6.56 -9.63
C SER A 808 -34.25 6.84 -10.40
N LYS A 809 -33.54 5.80 -10.87
CA LYS A 809 -32.32 5.97 -11.69
C LYS A 809 -32.56 6.72 -13.01
N SER A 810 -33.80 6.72 -13.51
CA SER A 810 -34.21 7.50 -14.69
C SER A 810 -34.59 8.95 -14.37
N GLY A 811 -34.64 9.31 -13.08
CA GLY A 811 -35.00 10.65 -12.62
C GLY A 811 -33.90 11.69 -12.80
N ASN A 812 -34.14 12.89 -12.27
CA ASN A 812 -33.20 14.01 -12.27
C ASN A 812 -33.22 14.70 -10.89
N ASP A 813 -32.06 14.96 -10.29
CA ASP A 813 -31.96 15.54 -8.95
C ASP A 813 -32.52 16.97 -8.84
N THR A 814 -32.73 17.66 -9.97
CA THR A 814 -33.42 18.96 -10.00
C THR A 814 -34.94 18.85 -9.90
N ASN A 815 -35.52 17.65 -10.04
CA ASN A 815 -36.97 17.45 -9.94
C ASN A 815 -37.46 17.64 -8.49
N ASP A 816 -38.75 17.92 -8.33
CA ASP A 816 -39.39 18.07 -7.00
C ASP A 816 -39.46 16.75 -6.20
N GLY A 817 -39.56 15.60 -6.87
CA GLY A 817 -39.71 14.29 -6.26
C GLY A 817 -41.15 13.93 -5.86
N LEU A 818 -42.15 14.75 -6.19
CA LEU A 818 -43.53 14.51 -5.69
C LEU A 818 -44.27 13.38 -6.42
N SER A 819 -43.72 12.88 -7.53
CA SER A 819 -44.20 11.69 -8.26
C SER A 819 -43.02 10.94 -8.90
N PHE A 820 -43.23 9.69 -9.37
CA PHE A 820 -42.19 8.96 -10.10
C PHE A 820 -41.81 9.60 -11.45
N GLU A 821 -42.76 10.27 -12.12
CA GLU A 821 -42.49 11.03 -13.36
C GLU A 821 -41.53 12.19 -13.12
N LYS A 822 -41.65 12.83 -11.95
CA LYS A 822 -40.75 13.87 -11.45
C LYS A 822 -39.86 13.34 -10.34
N ALA A 823 -39.42 12.09 -10.43
CA ALA A 823 -38.55 11.50 -9.42
C ALA A 823 -37.19 12.19 -9.40
N LYS A 824 -36.60 12.26 -8.22
CA LYS A 824 -35.18 12.58 -8.05
C LYS A 824 -34.33 11.38 -8.51
N LYS A 825 -33.09 11.64 -8.95
CA LYS A 825 -32.21 10.59 -9.46
C LYS A 825 -31.56 9.79 -8.32
N THR A 826 -31.18 10.48 -7.25
CA THR A 826 -30.43 9.94 -6.13
C THR A 826 -31.22 10.02 -4.82
N ILE A 827 -30.95 9.07 -3.93
CA ILE A 827 -31.48 9.05 -2.57
C ILE A 827 -30.98 10.28 -1.81
N GLY A 828 -29.70 10.63 -1.96
CA GLY A 828 -29.12 11.84 -1.37
C GLY A 828 -29.88 13.11 -1.71
N ALA A 829 -30.23 13.34 -2.99
CA ALA A 829 -31.00 14.51 -3.38
C ALA A 829 -32.41 14.55 -2.75
N ALA A 830 -33.05 13.38 -2.56
CA ALA A 830 -34.31 13.29 -1.85
C ALA A 830 -34.15 13.60 -0.36
N LEU A 831 -33.11 13.07 0.29
CA LEU A 831 -32.77 13.40 1.68
C LEU A 831 -32.53 14.91 1.87
N PHE A 832 -31.92 15.59 0.89
CA PHE A 832 -31.77 17.06 0.94
C PHE A 832 -33.08 17.85 0.84
N SER A 833 -34.13 17.25 0.26
CA SER A 833 -35.43 17.90 0.05
C SER A 833 -36.49 17.48 1.07
N ALA A 834 -36.16 16.48 1.90
CA ALA A 834 -37.07 15.88 2.85
C ALA A 834 -37.22 16.75 4.11
N LEU A 835 -38.40 16.66 4.69
CA LEU A 835 -38.82 17.32 5.92
C LEU A 835 -39.19 16.26 6.98
N PRO A 836 -39.41 16.66 8.25
CA PRO A 836 -39.71 15.71 9.31
C PRO A 836 -40.91 14.80 8.99
N SER A 837 -40.73 13.50 9.20
CA SER A 837 -41.68 12.42 8.87
C SER A 837 -42.02 12.23 7.38
N ASP A 838 -41.30 12.86 6.45
CA ASP A 838 -41.44 12.51 5.04
C ASP A 838 -41.07 11.05 4.77
N THR A 839 -41.61 10.51 3.67
CA THR A 839 -41.21 9.21 3.14
C THR A 839 -40.38 9.39 1.88
N VAL A 840 -39.16 8.87 1.84
CA VAL A 840 -38.37 8.70 0.63
C VAL A 840 -38.62 7.30 0.07
N LEU A 841 -39.37 7.23 -1.03
CA LEU A 841 -39.75 6.00 -1.73
C LEU A 841 -38.85 5.75 -2.94
N VAL A 842 -38.12 4.63 -2.91
CA VAL A 842 -37.04 4.35 -3.87
C VAL A 842 -37.45 3.22 -4.82
N ALA A 843 -37.51 3.52 -6.12
CA ALA A 843 -37.80 2.56 -7.18
C ALA A 843 -36.72 1.45 -7.26
N PRO A 844 -37.03 0.31 -7.92
CA PRO A 844 -36.04 -0.69 -8.27
C PRO A 844 -34.81 -0.11 -8.98
N GLY A 845 -33.61 -0.52 -8.54
CA GLY A 845 -32.36 -0.03 -9.12
C GLY A 845 -31.17 -0.18 -8.17
N VAL A 846 -29.97 0.10 -8.71
CA VAL A 846 -28.71 0.11 -7.93
C VAL A 846 -28.25 1.55 -7.70
N TYR A 847 -28.12 1.89 -6.43
CA TYR A 847 -27.75 3.20 -5.90
C TYR A 847 -26.41 3.08 -5.18
N THR A 848 -25.45 3.93 -5.54
CA THR A 848 -24.04 3.84 -5.09
C THR A 848 -23.59 5.07 -4.33
N GLU A 849 -24.47 6.05 -4.16
CA GLU A 849 -24.23 7.24 -3.36
C GLU A 849 -24.22 6.92 -1.85
N GLN A 850 -23.45 7.72 -1.11
CA GLN A 850 -23.51 7.70 0.35
C GLN A 850 -24.76 8.45 0.83
N ASN A 851 -25.45 7.90 1.84
CA ASN A 851 -26.67 8.48 2.36
C ASN A 851 -26.51 8.85 3.85
N GLU A 852 -26.47 10.15 4.14
CA GLU A 852 -26.55 10.65 5.53
C GLU A 852 -28.00 11.05 5.83
N ILE A 853 -28.59 10.40 6.84
CA ILE A 853 -29.91 10.76 7.36
C ILE A 853 -29.71 11.76 8.51
N PHE A 854 -30.30 12.93 8.36
CA PHE A 854 -30.21 14.04 9.31
C PHE A 854 -31.57 14.64 9.69
N ILE A 855 -32.66 13.98 9.28
CA ILE A 855 -34.04 14.44 9.45
C ILE A 855 -34.74 13.53 10.45
N ASP A 856 -35.49 14.15 11.36
CA ASP A 856 -36.18 13.45 12.45
C ASP A 856 -37.62 13.07 12.05
N GLY A 857 -38.15 11.99 12.60
CA GLY A 857 -39.58 11.74 12.63
C GLY A 857 -40.26 12.51 13.76
N LEU A 858 -41.49 12.96 13.52
CA LEU A 858 -42.26 13.72 14.52
C LEU A 858 -42.64 12.86 15.73
N SER A 859 -42.82 11.55 15.54
CA SER A 859 -43.02 10.58 16.62
C SER A 859 -42.69 9.16 16.14
N LYS A 860 -42.77 8.16 17.02
CA LYS A 860 -42.60 6.74 16.63
C LYS A 860 -43.65 6.28 15.63
N GLU A 861 -44.87 6.84 15.70
CA GLU A 861 -46.00 6.55 14.82
C GLU A 861 -45.93 7.34 13.52
N LYS A 862 -45.14 8.43 13.50
CA LYS A 862 -44.84 9.26 12.32
C LYS A 862 -43.33 9.36 12.12
N PRO A 863 -42.66 8.24 11.79
CA PRO A 863 -41.22 8.25 11.59
C PRO A 863 -40.87 8.92 10.27
N PHE A 864 -39.66 9.48 10.16
CA PHE A 864 -39.06 9.67 8.85
C PHE A 864 -38.77 8.30 8.25
N THR A 865 -39.20 8.09 7.00
CA THR A 865 -39.17 6.76 6.37
C THR A 865 -38.30 6.78 5.11
N LEU A 866 -37.28 5.94 5.07
CA LEU A 866 -36.56 5.59 3.84
C LEU A 866 -36.97 4.17 3.45
N LYS A 867 -37.61 4.01 2.28
CA LYS A 867 -38.26 2.76 1.90
C LYS A 867 -38.05 2.41 0.45
N SER A 868 -37.77 1.14 0.17
CA SER A 868 -37.87 0.60 -1.18
C SER A 868 -39.33 0.46 -1.59
N GLU A 869 -39.69 0.92 -2.79
CA GLU A 869 -41.03 0.77 -3.38
C GLU A 869 -41.45 -0.71 -3.39
N LYS A 870 -40.50 -1.60 -3.71
CA LYS A 870 -40.67 -3.04 -3.77
C LYS A 870 -39.55 -3.69 -2.94
N PRO A 871 -39.85 -4.25 -1.75
CA PRO A 871 -38.84 -4.85 -0.89
C PRO A 871 -37.94 -5.84 -1.65
N GLY A 872 -36.63 -5.64 -1.55
CA GLY A 872 -35.62 -6.44 -2.23
C GLY A 872 -35.27 -6.00 -3.66
N GLN A 873 -35.81 -4.88 -4.17
CA GLN A 873 -35.51 -4.43 -5.53
C GLN A 873 -34.71 -3.12 -5.63
N ALA A 874 -34.66 -2.32 -4.55
CA ALA A 874 -33.71 -1.21 -4.44
C ALA A 874 -32.43 -1.69 -3.71
N VAL A 875 -31.29 -1.59 -4.40
CA VAL A 875 -29.98 -2.00 -3.92
C VAL A 875 -29.16 -0.77 -3.58
N ILE A 876 -28.68 -0.69 -2.34
CA ILE A 876 -27.68 0.29 -1.90
C ILE A 876 -26.33 -0.45 -1.87
N SER A 877 -25.47 -0.13 -2.83
CA SER A 877 -24.18 -0.79 -3.06
C SER A 877 -23.03 0.16 -2.74
N ALA A 878 -21.96 -0.33 -2.13
CA ALA A 878 -20.78 0.52 -1.90
C ALA A 878 -19.92 0.66 -3.16
N GLY A 879 -20.19 -0.13 -4.20
CA GLY A 879 -19.41 -0.17 -5.45
C GLY A 879 -17.91 -0.30 -5.23
N ASN A 880 -17.50 -1.05 -4.20
CA ASN A 880 -16.12 -1.26 -3.73
C ASN A 880 -15.41 -0.03 -3.11
N ILE A 881 -16.12 1.03 -2.76
CA ILE A 881 -15.56 2.17 -1.98
C ILE A 881 -15.58 1.86 -0.47
N LEU A 882 -14.67 2.48 0.27
CA LEU A 882 -14.49 2.32 1.71
C LEU A 882 -15.37 3.30 2.52
N GLU A 883 -16.69 3.08 2.57
CA GLU A 883 -17.61 3.97 3.31
C GLU A 883 -18.81 3.24 3.95
N ASN A 884 -19.48 3.89 4.90
CA ASN A 884 -20.81 3.51 5.39
C ASN A 884 -21.91 3.83 4.37
N LEU A 885 -22.77 2.87 4.03
CA LEU A 885 -23.83 3.08 3.04
C LEU A 885 -24.91 4.03 3.54
N ILE A 886 -25.32 3.86 4.79
CA ILE A 886 -26.23 4.76 5.49
C ILE A 886 -25.61 5.19 6.81
N ASN A 887 -25.63 6.49 7.07
CA ASN A 887 -25.21 7.07 8.33
C ASN A 887 -26.38 7.81 8.99
N ILE A 888 -26.71 7.43 10.23
CA ILE A 888 -27.78 8.02 11.03
C ILE A 888 -27.13 8.60 12.29
N GLN A 889 -27.07 9.93 12.39
CA GLN A 889 -26.40 10.59 13.50
C GLN A 889 -27.27 11.63 14.18
N ASN A 890 -27.39 11.50 15.50
CA ASN A 890 -28.18 12.41 16.35
C ASN A 890 -29.63 12.56 15.87
N CYS A 891 -30.24 11.51 15.31
CA CYS A 891 -31.60 11.57 14.78
C CYS A 891 -32.58 10.79 15.65
N GLU A 892 -33.87 11.13 15.54
CA GLU A 892 -34.93 10.45 16.27
C GLU A 892 -36.04 9.95 15.34
N ASN A 893 -36.64 8.81 15.67
CA ASN A 893 -37.82 8.24 15.01
C ASN A 893 -37.62 7.97 13.51
N ILE A 894 -36.73 7.01 13.21
CA ILE A 894 -36.33 6.68 11.83
C ILE A 894 -36.78 5.26 11.47
N LEU A 895 -37.30 5.07 10.26
CA LEU A 895 -37.61 3.77 9.68
C LEU A 895 -36.83 3.58 8.37
N ILE A 896 -36.07 2.49 8.27
CA ILE A 896 -35.45 2.02 7.02
C ILE A 896 -36.06 0.67 6.66
N GLU A 897 -36.58 0.55 5.44
CA GLU A 897 -37.35 -0.62 5.03
C GLU A 897 -37.07 -1.09 3.59
N GLY A 898 -36.88 -2.40 3.40
CA GLY A 898 -37.02 -3.03 2.07
C GLY A 898 -35.77 -3.06 1.20
N PHE A 899 -34.60 -2.67 1.69
CA PHE A 899 -33.39 -2.52 0.86
C PHE A 899 -32.50 -3.77 0.84
N ILE A 900 -31.73 -3.90 -0.24
CA ILE A 900 -30.54 -4.76 -0.28
C ILE A 900 -29.29 -3.91 -0.02
N PHE A 901 -28.41 -4.34 0.87
CA PHE A 901 -27.10 -3.74 1.12
C PHE A 901 -25.99 -4.71 0.67
N THR A 902 -25.09 -4.27 -0.22
CA THR A 902 -24.06 -5.13 -0.82
C THR A 902 -22.78 -4.35 -1.18
N ASP A 903 -21.77 -5.06 -1.69
CA ASP A 903 -20.52 -4.55 -2.29
C ASP A 903 -19.63 -3.72 -1.34
N MET A 904 -19.82 -3.89 -0.02
CA MET A 904 -19.10 -3.17 1.04
C MET A 904 -17.71 -3.74 1.33
N TYR A 905 -16.66 -2.93 1.21
CA TYR A 905 -15.29 -3.36 1.39
C TYR A 905 -14.94 -3.80 2.84
N TYR A 906 -14.02 -4.77 3.02
CA TYR A 906 -13.61 -5.27 4.36
C TYR A 906 -12.87 -4.20 5.18
N SER A 907 -13.51 -3.53 6.13
CA SER A 907 -12.84 -2.49 6.92
C SER A 907 -13.23 -2.51 8.39
N SER A 908 -12.30 -2.22 9.30
CA SER A 908 -12.60 -2.08 10.74
C SER A 908 -13.49 -0.87 11.07
N ILE A 909 -13.64 0.06 10.14
CA ILE A 909 -14.19 1.39 10.40
C ILE A 909 -15.49 1.70 9.64
N VAL A 910 -15.84 0.89 8.64
CA VAL A 910 -17.09 1.06 7.85
C VAL A 910 -18.12 -0.02 8.17
N SER A 911 -19.40 0.31 8.01
CA SER A 911 -20.53 -0.59 8.20
C SER A 911 -21.61 -0.33 7.15
N GLY A 912 -22.48 -1.29 6.85
CA GLY A 912 -23.63 -1.03 5.96
C GLY A 912 -24.52 0.10 6.49
N ILE A 913 -24.91 0.00 7.76
CA ILE A 913 -25.60 1.08 8.46
C ILE A 913 -24.82 1.44 9.72
N LEU A 914 -24.48 2.71 9.88
CA LEU A 914 -23.98 3.30 11.12
C LEU A 914 -25.09 4.10 11.79
N ILE A 915 -25.40 3.77 13.03
CA ILE A 915 -26.30 4.52 13.91
C ILE A 915 -25.47 5.05 15.08
N ASP A 916 -25.47 6.36 15.31
CA ASP A 916 -24.72 6.96 16.42
C ASP A 916 -25.55 8.06 17.11
N ARG A 917 -25.57 8.06 18.44
CA ARG A 917 -26.29 9.03 19.28
C ARG A 917 -27.75 9.26 18.87
N SER A 918 -28.45 8.24 18.42
CA SER A 918 -29.80 8.34 17.84
C SER A 918 -30.84 7.61 18.70
N LYS A 919 -32.13 7.94 18.54
CA LYS A 919 -33.23 7.32 19.29
C LYS A 919 -34.32 6.78 18.39
N SER A 920 -34.94 5.67 18.78
CA SER A 920 -36.11 5.11 18.08
C SER A 920 -35.83 4.83 16.59
N VAL A 921 -34.82 4.02 16.29
CA VAL A 921 -34.44 3.66 14.91
C VAL A 921 -34.85 2.23 14.61
N SER A 922 -35.65 2.05 13.56
CA SER A 922 -36.13 0.74 13.09
C SER A 922 -35.53 0.38 11.73
N ILE A 923 -34.91 -0.79 11.65
CA ILE A 923 -34.44 -1.41 10.41
C ILE A 923 -35.28 -2.66 10.16
N LYS A 924 -36.05 -2.67 9.08
CA LYS A 924 -37.00 -3.77 8.79
C LYS A 924 -36.89 -4.27 7.36
N ASN A 925 -37.13 -5.55 7.15
CA ASN A 925 -37.28 -6.12 5.80
C ASN A 925 -36.06 -5.81 4.90
N CYS A 926 -34.84 -5.95 5.42
CA CYS A 926 -33.61 -5.64 4.68
C CYS A 926 -32.74 -6.88 4.47
N LEU A 927 -32.03 -6.93 3.34
CA LEU A 927 -31.10 -8.00 3.01
C LEU A 927 -29.66 -7.46 3.00
N PHE A 928 -28.83 -7.91 3.93
CA PHE A 928 -27.41 -7.61 3.99
C PHE A 928 -26.63 -8.79 3.40
N LEU A 929 -26.17 -8.62 2.16
CA LEU A 929 -25.66 -9.71 1.35
C LEU A 929 -24.14 -9.60 1.14
N LYS A 930 -23.53 -10.74 0.82
CA LYS A 930 -22.09 -10.88 0.57
C LYS A 930 -21.69 -10.19 -0.74
N MET A 931 -20.52 -9.56 -0.72
CA MET A 931 -19.76 -9.20 -1.91
C MET A 931 -19.44 -10.40 -2.82
N LYS A 932 -19.28 -10.13 -4.12
CA LYS A 932 -18.34 -10.92 -4.93
C LYS A 932 -16.94 -10.80 -4.29
N ASN A 933 -16.47 -11.90 -3.69
CA ASN A 933 -15.07 -12.21 -3.32
C ASN A 933 -14.45 -11.66 -2.02
N ASN A 934 -15.13 -10.89 -1.17
CA ASN A 934 -14.56 -10.46 0.12
C ASN A 934 -15.56 -10.74 1.25
N VAL A 935 -15.08 -10.67 2.49
CA VAL A 935 -15.91 -10.64 3.70
C VAL A 935 -16.22 -9.17 3.98
N SER A 936 -17.47 -8.72 4.03
CA SER A 936 -17.79 -7.37 4.55
C SER A 936 -17.48 -7.38 6.04
N ASN A 937 -17.11 -6.26 6.67
CA ASN A 937 -16.86 -6.32 8.11
C ASN A 937 -18.19 -6.36 8.90
N ILE A 938 -18.72 -5.21 9.29
CA ILE A 938 -19.90 -5.12 10.14
C ILE A 938 -21.08 -4.64 9.29
N TYR A 939 -22.16 -5.42 9.18
CA TYR A 939 -23.31 -4.95 8.39
C TYR A 939 -24.07 -3.81 9.06
N MET A 940 -24.24 -3.87 10.38
CA MET A 940 -24.90 -2.83 11.14
C MET A 940 -24.13 -2.50 12.42
N ARG A 941 -23.83 -1.23 12.62
CA ARG A 941 -23.18 -0.71 13.82
C ARG A 941 -24.08 0.31 14.52
N ALA A 942 -24.32 0.16 15.82
CA ALA A 942 -25.03 1.14 16.62
C ALA A 942 -24.19 1.58 17.84
N LEU A 943 -24.07 2.88 18.06
CA LEU A 943 -23.25 3.46 19.12
C LEU A 943 -24.06 4.49 19.92
N ASN A 944 -23.97 4.48 21.24
CA ASN A 944 -24.53 5.52 22.11
C ASN A 944 -26.02 5.83 21.85
N SER A 945 -26.82 4.83 21.49
CA SER A 945 -28.16 5.03 20.91
C SER A 945 -29.24 4.27 21.70
N SER A 946 -30.51 4.66 21.58
CA SER A 946 -31.59 4.00 22.32
C SER A 946 -32.80 3.65 21.46
N GLY A 947 -33.59 2.64 21.84
CA GLY A 947 -34.79 2.25 21.11
C GLY A 947 -34.48 1.73 19.70
N ILE A 948 -33.50 0.82 19.59
CA ILE A 948 -33.08 0.25 18.31
C ILE A 948 -33.83 -1.04 18.02
N THR A 949 -34.53 -1.10 16.90
CA THR A 949 -35.33 -2.25 16.48
C THR A 949 -34.80 -2.82 15.16
N VAL A 950 -34.48 -4.12 15.13
CA VAL A 950 -34.05 -4.83 13.92
C VAL A 950 -34.94 -6.04 13.70
N GLY A 951 -35.78 -5.97 12.67
CA GLY A 951 -36.83 -6.95 12.43
C GLY A 951 -36.83 -7.49 11.00
N ASN A 952 -36.94 -8.81 10.84
CA ASN A 952 -37.14 -9.43 9.53
C ASN A 952 -36.01 -9.14 8.51
N CYS A 953 -34.74 -9.20 8.93
CA CYS A 953 -33.58 -8.96 8.07
C CYS A 953 -32.72 -10.23 7.88
N VAL A 954 -31.99 -10.28 6.75
CA VAL A 954 -30.98 -11.32 6.49
C VAL A 954 -29.58 -10.72 6.59
N PHE A 955 -28.67 -11.41 7.28
CA PHE A 955 -27.25 -11.05 7.39
C PHE A 955 -26.38 -12.24 6.94
N TYR A 956 -25.96 -12.22 5.68
CA TYR A 956 -25.31 -13.35 5.02
C TYR A 956 -23.84 -13.08 4.69
N ARG A 957 -22.93 -13.82 5.32
CA ARG A 957 -21.46 -13.80 5.09
C ARG A 957 -20.76 -12.46 5.32
N GLY A 958 -21.17 -11.74 6.35
CA GLY A 958 -20.38 -10.63 6.93
C GLY A 958 -19.30 -11.14 7.87
N PHE A 959 -18.42 -10.26 8.34
CA PHE A 959 -17.51 -10.56 9.44
C PHE A 959 -18.34 -10.59 10.74
N GLN A 960 -19.14 -9.54 10.96
CA GLN A 960 -20.20 -9.46 11.95
C GLN A 960 -21.52 -9.08 11.27
N GLY A 961 -22.63 -9.61 11.78
CA GLY A 961 -23.96 -9.14 11.40
C GLY A 961 -24.24 -7.78 12.03
N ILE A 962 -24.31 -7.75 13.36
CA ILE A 962 -24.65 -6.55 14.11
C ILE A 962 -23.67 -6.36 15.26
N TRP A 963 -23.17 -5.12 15.41
CA TRP A 963 -22.39 -4.70 16.57
C TRP A 963 -23.00 -3.44 17.20
N MET A 964 -23.32 -3.52 18.48
CA MET A 964 -23.86 -2.40 19.25
C MET A 964 -22.96 -2.11 20.45
N ARG A 965 -22.80 -0.83 20.79
CA ARG A 965 -22.07 -0.40 21.99
C ARG A 965 -22.78 0.76 22.67
N ASP A 966 -22.94 0.66 23.98
CA ASP A 966 -23.60 1.68 24.82
C ASP A 966 -25.02 2.00 24.32
N CYS A 967 -25.78 0.94 24.01
CA CYS A 967 -27.16 1.04 23.51
C CYS A 967 -28.20 0.51 24.50
N ASP A 968 -29.36 1.18 24.61
CA ASP A 968 -30.48 0.77 25.47
C ASP A 968 -31.78 0.58 24.68
N GLY A 969 -32.71 -0.23 25.20
CA GLY A 969 -33.98 -0.51 24.54
C GLY A 969 -33.79 -1.16 23.17
N VAL A 970 -32.99 -2.23 23.11
CA VAL A 970 -32.67 -2.95 21.87
C VAL A 970 -33.63 -4.12 21.68
N GLU A 971 -34.21 -4.24 20.49
CA GLU A 971 -35.05 -5.36 20.10
C GLU A 971 -34.62 -5.94 18.73
N ILE A 972 -34.24 -7.22 18.70
CA ILE A 972 -33.73 -7.91 17.50
C ILE A 972 -34.54 -9.20 17.30
N PHE A 973 -35.33 -9.26 16.23
CA PHE A 973 -36.24 -10.38 16.03
C PHE A 973 -36.48 -10.78 14.57
N ASN A 974 -36.85 -12.04 14.37
CA ASN A 974 -37.17 -12.61 13.05
C ASN A 974 -36.02 -12.44 12.03
N ASN A 975 -34.76 -12.43 12.45
CA ASN A 975 -33.63 -12.26 11.55
C ASN A 975 -32.98 -13.61 11.21
N THR A 976 -32.36 -13.69 10.02
CA THR A 976 -31.57 -14.84 9.60
C THR A 976 -30.11 -14.44 9.46
N PHE A 977 -29.27 -14.95 10.36
CA PHE A 977 -27.82 -14.80 10.30
C PHE A 977 -27.20 -16.07 9.73
N LEU A 978 -26.46 -15.94 8.63
CA LEU A 978 -25.88 -17.08 7.93
C LEU A 978 -24.41 -16.85 7.61
N GLU A 979 -23.54 -17.80 7.97
CA GLU A 979 -22.13 -17.86 7.57
C GLU A 979 -21.30 -16.60 7.93
N ASN A 980 -21.67 -15.88 9.00
CA ASN A 980 -20.90 -14.73 9.47
C ASN A 980 -19.57 -15.19 10.10
N ALA A 981 -18.48 -14.48 9.80
CA ALA A 981 -17.13 -14.97 10.05
C ALA A 981 -16.76 -15.03 11.53
N VAL A 982 -17.05 -14.00 12.34
CA VAL A 982 -16.74 -13.96 13.78
C VAL A 982 -18.04 -13.95 14.61
N ILE A 983 -18.02 -13.27 15.76
CA ILE A 983 -19.20 -13.06 16.62
C ILE A 983 -20.29 -12.38 15.78
N THR A 984 -21.41 -13.06 15.62
CA THR A 984 -22.45 -12.66 14.67
C THR A 984 -23.26 -11.47 15.16
N LEU A 985 -23.65 -11.51 16.43
CA LEU A 985 -24.35 -10.44 17.12
C LEU A 985 -23.57 -10.06 18.38
N ALA A 986 -23.14 -8.81 18.48
CA ALA A 986 -22.42 -8.29 19.62
C ALA A 986 -23.15 -7.08 20.21
N VAL A 987 -23.51 -7.16 21.49
CA VAL A 987 -24.12 -6.07 22.24
C VAL A 987 -23.20 -5.74 23.42
N GLU A 988 -22.54 -4.59 23.36
CA GLU A 988 -21.61 -4.10 24.38
C GLU A 988 -22.24 -2.91 25.14
N SER A 989 -23.31 -3.17 25.87
CA SER A 989 -24.10 -2.14 26.55
C SER A 989 -23.91 -2.19 28.07
N GLY A 990 -24.28 -1.11 28.76
CA GLY A 990 -24.16 -1.04 30.22
C GLY A 990 -25.16 -1.96 30.94
N ASN A 991 -24.91 -2.24 32.22
CA ASN A 991 -25.66 -3.21 33.03
C ASN A 991 -27.19 -2.99 33.10
N ASN A 992 -27.66 -1.76 32.86
CA ASN A 992 -29.09 -1.43 32.92
C ASN A 992 -29.78 -1.43 31.54
N ALA A 993 -29.06 -1.71 30.47
CA ALA A 993 -29.62 -1.73 29.13
C ALA A 993 -30.65 -2.86 28.97
N GLY A 994 -31.85 -2.52 28.49
CA GLY A 994 -32.88 -3.49 28.13
C GLY A 994 -32.62 -4.09 26.75
N ILE A 995 -32.26 -5.38 26.71
CA ILE A 995 -31.95 -6.09 25.47
C ILE A 995 -32.94 -7.24 25.25
N ARG A 996 -33.54 -7.34 24.07
CA ARG A 996 -34.50 -8.39 23.68
C ARG A 996 -34.11 -9.00 22.34
N ILE A 997 -33.79 -10.30 22.31
CA ILE A 997 -33.38 -11.04 21.12
C ILE A 997 -34.22 -12.32 21.02
N TYR A 998 -35.02 -12.46 19.97
CA TYR A 998 -35.88 -13.64 19.82
C TYR A 998 -36.26 -13.97 18.39
N ASN A 999 -36.64 -15.22 18.13
CA ASN A 999 -37.05 -15.69 16.81
C ASN A 999 -35.98 -15.51 15.71
N ASN A 1000 -34.70 -15.57 16.03
CA ASN A 1000 -33.63 -15.44 15.04
C ASN A 1000 -33.06 -16.81 14.68
N ILE A 1001 -32.62 -16.97 13.43
CA ILE A 1001 -31.84 -18.13 12.96
C ILE A 1001 -30.35 -17.74 12.97
N PHE A 1002 -29.52 -18.55 13.61
CA PHE A 1002 -28.05 -18.49 13.57
C PHE A 1002 -27.52 -19.77 12.89
N MET A 1003 -27.22 -19.69 11.60
CA MET A 1003 -26.75 -20.83 10.81
C MET A 1003 -25.29 -20.65 10.38
N GLN A 1004 -24.47 -21.68 10.60
CA GLN A 1004 -23.03 -21.70 10.28
C GLN A 1004 -22.28 -20.43 10.74
N TYR A 1005 -22.66 -19.89 11.89
CA TYR A 1005 -22.10 -18.67 12.46
C TYR A 1005 -20.69 -18.89 13.05
N ALA A 1006 -19.95 -17.80 13.22
CA ALA A 1006 -18.62 -17.79 13.82
C ALA A 1006 -17.67 -18.82 13.15
N VAL A 1007 -17.54 -18.70 11.83
CA VAL A 1007 -16.72 -19.57 10.99
C VAL A 1007 -15.22 -19.49 11.36
N PHE A 1008 -14.77 -18.34 11.89
CA PHE A 1008 -13.37 -18.08 12.27
C PHE A 1008 -13.21 -17.01 13.38
N PRO A 1009 -12.40 -17.24 14.42
CA PRO A 1009 -11.93 -18.54 14.89
C PRO A 1009 -13.10 -19.39 15.43
N LYS A 1010 -12.95 -20.73 15.38
CA LYS A 1010 -13.99 -21.70 15.82
C LYS A 1010 -14.48 -21.50 17.27
N LYS A 1011 -13.76 -20.72 18.09
CA LYS A 1011 -14.07 -20.43 19.50
C LYS A 1011 -15.05 -19.28 19.73
N ASN A 1012 -15.48 -18.56 18.69
CA ASN A 1012 -16.38 -17.43 18.88
C ASN A 1012 -17.84 -17.91 19.09
N PRO A 1013 -18.60 -17.26 19.99
CA PRO A 1013 -20.04 -17.52 20.16
C PRO A 1013 -20.88 -16.89 19.04
N ALA A 1014 -22.14 -17.31 18.90
CA ALA A 1014 -23.11 -16.63 18.05
C ALA A 1014 -23.39 -15.21 18.56
N VAL A 1015 -23.63 -15.09 19.87
CA VAL A 1015 -24.03 -13.85 20.53
C VAL A 1015 -23.04 -13.49 21.64
N TYR A 1016 -22.68 -12.21 21.73
CA TYR A 1016 -21.89 -11.65 22.82
C TYR A 1016 -22.68 -10.55 23.54
N PHE A 1017 -22.58 -10.55 24.86
CA PHE A 1017 -23.13 -9.54 25.77
C PHE A 1017 -22.04 -9.01 26.70
N ARG A 1018 -22.16 -7.75 27.14
CA ARG A 1018 -21.35 -7.27 28.27
C ARG A 1018 -21.88 -7.87 29.57
N LYS A 1019 -20.98 -8.19 30.50
CA LYS A 1019 -21.34 -8.74 31.81
C LYS A 1019 -22.17 -7.74 32.61
N GLY A 1020 -23.31 -8.19 33.14
CA GLY A 1020 -24.19 -7.42 34.02
C GLY A 1020 -25.44 -6.82 33.33
N GLU A 1021 -25.67 -7.08 32.04
CA GLU A 1021 -26.82 -6.59 31.27
C GLU A 1021 -28.16 -7.25 31.63
N LYS A 1022 -29.28 -6.53 31.42
CA LYS A 1022 -30.65 -7.06 31.51
C LYS A 1022 -31.11 -7.63 30.16
N VAL A 1023 -30.86 -8.92 29.96
CA VAL A 1023 -31.07 -9.59 28.67
C VAL A 1023 -32.27 -10.55 28.70
N PHE A 1024 -33.16 -10.40 27.71
CA PHE A 1024 -34.08 -11.44 27.26
C PHE A 1024 -33.56 -12.00 25.93
N CYS A 1025 -33.06 -13.24 25.92
CA CYS A 1025 -32.63 -13.92 24.71
C CYS A 1025 -33.28 -15.31 24.69
N ASP A 1026 -34.23 -15.56 23.80
CA ASP A 1026 -34.98 -16.81 23.78
C ASP A 1026 -35.70 -17.05 22.43
N TYR A 1027 -36.15 -18.28 22.18
CA TYR A 1027 -36.82 -18.68 20.93
C TYR A 1027 -35.95 -18.52 19.67
N ASN A 1028 -34.64 -18.68 19.79
CA ASN A 1028 -33.73 -18.63 18.64
C ASN A 1028 -33.35 -20.05 18.19
N LEU A 1029 -33.03 -20.20 16.90
CA LEU A 1029 -32.61 -21.46 16.31
C LEU A 1029 -31.15 -21.38 15.89
N TYR A 1030 -30.35 -22.37 16.28
CA TYR A 1030 -28.92 -22.43 16.05
C TYR A 1030 -28.58 -23.69 15.24
N TRP A 1031 -27.70 -23.55 14.24
CA TRP A 1031 -27.24 -24.67 13.43
C TRP A 1031 -25.77 -24.49 13.03
N LYS A 1032 -24.92 -25.50 13.23
CA LYS A 1032 -23.50 -25.47 12.86
C LYS A 1032 -23.02 -26.81 12.29
N GLY A 1033 -23.85 -27.43 11.46
CA GLY A 1033 -23.62 -28.78 10.93
C GLY A 1033 -23.41 -29.80 12.06
N ASP A 1034 -22.60 -30.83 11.81
CA ASP A 1034 -22.33 -31.93 12.75
C ASP A 1034 -21.35 -31.57 13.88
N ASN A 1035 -21.07 -30.28 14.12
CA ASN A 1035 -20.08 -29.86 15.11
C ASN A 1035 -20.69 -29.88 16.53
N PRO A 1036 -20.23 -30.74 17.45
CA PRO A 1036 -20.82 -30.91 18.78
C PRO A 1036 -20.51 -29.76 19.75
N ASN A 1037 -19.54 -28.89 19.42
CA ASN A 1037 -19.16 -27.76 20.27
C ASN A 1037 -19.91 -26.48 19.84
N LEU A 1038 -21.23 -26.47 20.06
CA LEU A 1038 -22.06 -25.28 19.89
C LEU A 1038 -21.53 -24.16 20.82
N ARG A 1039 -21.62 -22.89 20.43
CA ARG A 1039 -21.26 -21.77 21.31
C ARG A 1039 -22.30 -20.69 21.17
N ILE A 1040 -23.30 -20.74 22.05
CA ILE A 1040 -24.53 -19.97 21.91
C ILE A 1040 -24.27 -18.51 22.27
N ALA A 1041 -23.85 -18.27 23.52
CA ALA A 1041 -23.71 -16.93 24.06
C ALA A 1041 -22.51 -16.81 25.00
N THR A 1042 -22.00 -15.60 25.18
CA THR A 1042 -20.96 -15.26 26.16
C THR A 1042 -21.27 -13.93 26.81
N PHE A 1043 -21.00 -13.81 28.11
CA PHE A 1043 -21.03 -12.56 28.85
C PHE A 1043 -19.61 -12.18 29.29
N GLY A 1044 -19.04 -11.13 28.71
CA GLY A 1044 -17.64 -10.72 28.93
C GLY A 1044 -17.47 -9.25 29.35
N ASN A 1045 -16.23 -8.84 29.62
CA ASN A 1045 -15.91 -7.44 29.94
C ASN A 1045 -15.57 -6.60 28.70
N GLY A 1046 -15.36 -7.23 27.54
CA GLY A 1046 -15.19 -6.60 26.24
C GLY A 1046 -15.22 -7.63 25.11
N LEU A 1047 -15.59 -7.21 23.90
CA LEU A 1047 -15.81 -8.10 22.74
C LEU A 1047 -14.69 -9.11 22.43
N TRP A 1048 -13.45 -8.76 22.78
CA TRP A 1048 -12.26 -9.57 22.52
C TRP A 1048 -11.78 -10.40 23.72
N ASP A 1049 -12.45 -10.26 24.86
CA ASP A 1049 -12.19 -10.99 26.11
C ASP A 1049 -13.16 -12.18 26.24
N ILE A 1050 -13.08 -13.11 25.28
CA ILE A 1050 -13.90 -14.33 25.26
C ILE A 1050 -13.16 -15.43 26.01
N SER A 1051 -13.69 -15.83 27.16
CA SER A 1051 -13.21 -16.97 27.94
C SER A 1051 -14.12 -18.19 27.73
N ASP A 1052 -13.54 -19.40 27.67
CA ASP A 1052 -14.33 -20.64 27.63
C ASP A 1052 -15.19 -20.79 28.89
N LYS A 1053 -14.68 -20.31 30.03
CA LYS A 1053 -15.41 -20.31 31.31
C LYS A 1053 -16.69 -19.49 31.24
N ASP A 1054 -16.74 -18.43 30.44
CA ASP A 1054 -17.89 -17.54 30.30
C ASP A 1054 -18.71 -17.80 29.03
N THR A 1055 -18.35 -18.78 28.21
CA THR A 1055 -19.15 -19.15 27.04
C THR A 1055 -20.04 -20.34 27.33
N ALA A 1056 -21.34 -20.22 27.03
CA ALA A 1056 -22.26 -21.35 27.07
C ALA A 1056 -22.11 -22.21 25.81
N GLY A 1057 -21.70 -23.48 26.01
CA GLY A 1057 -21.46 -24.45 24.95
C GLY A 1057 -22.70 -25.26 24.52
N ALA A 1058 -23.79 -25.18 25.29
CA ALA A 1058 -25.04 -25.89 25.04
C ALA A 1058 -26.23 -25.12 25.63
N PHE A 1059 -27.46 -25.51 25.29
CA PHE A 1059 -28.68 -24.85 25.77
C PHE A 1059 -28.84 -24.99 27.28
N GLU A 1060 -28.57 -26.17 27.82
CA GLU A 1060 -28.66 -26.43 29.26
C GLU A 1060 -27.70 -25.51 30.03
N GLU A 1061 -26.50 -25.27 29.49
CA GLU A 1061 -25.55 -24.35 30.09
C GLU A 1061 -26.02 -22.90 29.97
N ALA A 1062 -26.51 -22.48 28.80
CA ALA A 1062 -27.03 -21.13 28.59
C ALA A 1062 -28.19 -20.82 29.55
N GLN A 1063 -29.10 -21.79 29.74
CA GLN A 1063 -30.22 -21.71 30.68
C GLN A 1063 -29.74 -21.66 32.13
N LYS A 1064 -28.87 -22.58 32.54
CA LYS A 1064 -28.41 -22.67 33.93
C LYS A 1064 -27.58 -21.46 34.35
N LYS A 1065 -26.73 -20.96 33.45
CA LYS A 1065 -25.75 -19.92 33.75
C LYS A 1065 -26.28 -18.51 33.57
N TYR A 1066 -27.15 -18.32 32.57
CA TYR A 1066 -27.62 -16.99 32.18
C TYR A 1066 -29.14 -16.86 32.14
N GLY A 1067 -29.89 -17.94 32.28
CA GLY A 1067 -31.36 -17.91 32.23
C GLY A 1067 -31.93 -17.63 30.83
N ILE A 1068 -31.13 -17.80 29.77
CA ILE A 1068 -31.49 -17.52 28.38
C ILE A 1068 -31.72 -18.82 27.59
N GLU A 1069 -32.34 -18.70 26.41
CA GLU A 1069 -32.62 -19.80 25.47
C GLU A 1069 -33.36 -20.98 26.10
N LYS A 1070 -34.41 -20.69 26.89
CA LYS A 1070 -35.30 -21.70 27.48
C LYS A 1070 -36.08 -22.50 26.43
N HIS A 1071 -36.36 -21.87 25.30
CA HIS A 1071 -37.09 -22.41 24.16
C HIS A 1071 -36.24 -22.42 22.88
N GLY A 1072 -34.92 -22.21 23.00
CA GLY A 1072 -34.00 -22.24 21.89
C GLY A 1072 -33.87 -23.64 21.28
N GLN A 1073 -33.50 -23.71 20.00
CA GLN A 1073 -33.43 -24.97 19.26
C GLN A 1073 -32.08 -25.17 18.58
N PHE A 1074 -31.59 -26.42 18.59
CA PHE A 1074 -30.51 -26.87 17.72
C PHE A 1074 -31.07 -27.75 16.60
N ALA A 1075 -31.23 -27.21 15.40
CA ALA A 1075 -31.69 -27.98 14.26
C ALA A 1075 -31.35 -27.29 12.94
N ASP A 1076 -31.20 -28.04 11.85
CA ASP A 1076 -31.08 -27.45 10.52
C ASP A 1076 -32.35 -26.66 10.19
N PRO A 1077 -32.29 -25.35 9.90
CA PRO A 1077 -33.47 -24.56 9.54
C PRO A 1077 -34.07 -24.95 8.19
N LEU A 1078 -33.44 -25.83 7.41
CA LEU A 1078 -33.89 -26.30 6.11
C LEU A 1078 -34.17 -25.13 5.14
N LEU A 1079 -33.19 -24.22 4.99
CA LEU A 1079 -33.25 -23.16 3.99
C LEU A 1079 -33.27 -23.74 2.56
N LYS A 1080 -33.99 -23.10 1.64
CA LYS A 1080 -34.22 -23.61 0.28
C LYS A 1080 -32.97 -23.61 -0.59
N ASP A 1081 -32.39 -22.44 -0.85
CA ASP A 1081 -31.16 -22.29 -1.62
C ASP A 1081 -30.40 -21.00 -1.23
N PRO A 1082 -29.81 -20.96 -0.02
CA PRO A 1082 -29.14 -19.77 0.47
C PRO A 1082 -27.89 -19.38 -0.34
N LYS A 1083 -27.30 -20.30 -1.12
CA LYS A 1083 -26.15 -20.00 -1.96
C LYS A 1083 -26.51 -19.03 -3.09
N ASN A 1084 -27.74 -19.12 -3.58
CA ASN A 1084 -28.28 -18.26 -4.62
C ASN A 1084 -29.24 -17.18 -4.09
N GLY A 1085 -29.24 -16.93 -2.78
CA GLY A 1085 -30.05 -15.86 -2.16
C GLY A 1085 -31.48 -16.24 -1.79
N ASP A 1086 -31.87 -17.52 -1.89
CA ASP A 1086 -33.20 -17.99 -1.49
C ASP A 1086 -33.18 -18.52 -0.05
N PHE A 1087 -33.50 -17.62 0.90
CA PHE A 1087 -33.51 -17.90 2.33
C PHE A 1087 -34.87 -18.42 2.85
N ARG A 1088 -35.79 -18.87 1.97
CA ARG A 1088 -37.08 -19.42 2.40
C ARG A 1088 -36.90 -20.73 3.16
N LEU A 1089 -37.76 -20.95 4.16
CA LEU A 1089 -37.89 -22.24 4.85
C LEU A 1089 -38.58 -23.27 3.95
N LYS A 1090 -38.10 -24.53 3.98
CA LYS A 1090 -38.82 -25.68 3.40
C LYS A 1090 -39.99 -26.08 4.29
N SER A 1091 -41.00 -26.78 3.73
CA SER A 1091 -42.26 -27.13 4.39
C SER A 1091 -42.15 -28.00 5.65
N GLY A 1092 -40.99 -28.61 5.91
CA GLY A 1092 -40.71 -29.38 7.14
C GLY A 1092 -39.73 -28.70 8.09
N SER A 1093 -39.46 -27.41 7.92
CA SER A 1093 -38.47 -26.71 8.73
C SER A 1093 -38.85 -26.69 10.23
N PRO A 1094 -37.90 -26.98 11.13
CA PRO A 1094 -38.11 -26.86 12.58
C PRO A 1094 -38.32 -25.41 13.04
N ALA A 1095 -38.01 -24.43 12.19
CA ALA A 1095 -38.26 -23.02 12.47
C ALA A 1095 -39.75 -22.63 12.36
N ILE A 1096 -40.59 -23.44 11.70
CA ILE A 1096 -42.00 -23.10 11.43
C ILE A 1096 -42.85 -23.24 12.69
N GLY A 1097 -43.54 -22.16 13.08
CA GLY A 1097 -44.47 -22.13 14.21
C GLY A 1097 -43.85 -22.30 15.59
N LYS A 1098 -42.51 -22.23 15.71
CA LYS A 1098 -41.76 -22.50 16.95
C LYS A 1098 -41.21 -21.26 17.65
N GLY A 1099 -41.36 -20.09 17.05
CA GLY A 1099 -41.02 -18.82 17.65
C GLY A 1099 -41.97 -18.44 18.78
N LYS A 1100 -41.62 -17.36 19.46
CA LYS A 1100 -42.43 -16.70 20.47
C LYS A 1100 -43.83 -16.44 19.90
N ASN A 1101 -44.86 -16.81 20.67
CA ASN A 1101 -46.27 -16.72 20.30
C ASN A 1101 -46.66 -17.56 19.06
N GLY A 1102 -45.92 -18.63 18.74
CA GLY A 1102 -46.22 -19.52 17.62
C GLY A 1102 -45.83 -18.96 16.25
N SER A 1103 -44.99 -17.92 16.20
CA SER A 1103 -44.48 -17.39 14.92
C SER A 1103 -43.44 -18.33 14.31
N ASN A 1104 -43.06 -18.09 13.05
CA ASN A 1104 -41.84 -18.70 12.52
C ASN A 1104 -40.60 -18.06 13.17
N ILE A 1105 -39.52 -18.84 13.26
CA ILE A 1105 -38.17 -18.36 13.62
C ILE A 1105 -37.45 -17.98 12.32
N GLY A 1106 -36.78 -16.84 12.32
CA GLY A 1106 -36.05 -16.32 11.17
C GLY A 1106 -36.87 -15.39 10.28
N THR A 1107 -36.28 -15.06 9.14
CA THR A 1107 -36.82 -14.06 8.20
C THR A 1107 -38.00 -14.62 7.43
N ASP A 1108 -39.11 -13.88 7.43
CA ASP A 1108 -40.22 -14.06 6.51
C ASP A 1108 -39.86 -13.50 5.13
N MET A 1109 -39.41 -14.40 4.27
CA MET A 1109 -39.04 -14.10 2.90
C MET A 1109 -40.24 -13.80 1.98
N SER A 1110 -41.49 -13.99 2.43
CA SER A 1110 -42.67 -13.66 1.62
C SER A 1110 -42.85 -12.15 1.39
N VAL A 1111 -42.22 -11.33 2.23
CA VAL A 1111 -42.18 -9.86 2.11
C VAL A 1111 -41.36 -9.41 0.91
N PHE A 1112 -40.36 -10.19 0.49
CA PHE A 1112 -39.53 -9.90 -0.67
C PHE A 1112 -40.13 -10.55 -1.92
N LEU A 1113 -40.20 -9.80 -3.02
CA LEU A 1113 -40.66 -10.35 -4.30
C LEU A 1113 -39.68 -11.44 -4.80
N LYS A 1114 -40.20 -12.48 -5.46
CA LYS A 1114 -39.44 -13.67 -5.91
C LYS A 1114 -38.25 -13.36 -6.80
#